data_AF-A0A2T5CDY9-F1
#
_entry.id   AF-A0A2T5CDY9-F1
#
_cell.length_a   1.000
_cell.length_b   1.000
_cell.length_c   1.000
_cell.angle_alpha   90.00
_cell.angle_beta   90.00
_cell.angle_gamma   90.00
#
_symmetry.space_group_name_H-M   'P 1'
#
loop_
_entity.id
_entity.type
_entity.pdbx_description
1 polymer ?
#
loop_
_entity_poly.entity_id
_entity_poly.type
_entity_poly.pdbx_seq_one_letter_code
_entity_poly.pdbx_strand_id
1 'polypeptide(L)'
;MSLLLVRALLLLGLVLFSFSDDIHAEQVSPPFEIHRTDEGVIARELRKNRTYPHQDMAYRLQAKGDVHGAADEMRAFLAIDPIEDNVRLQLIVLLEQLGEDSEIVENADRILENRPNALLPLLYRAWALDRLGRWEEAQVDFQRARSLPDISKEQDHDILLTLVNRAMAHEDFHQVLALLDDSVQEELSWSPNLVRGFALSALGEHALALEALETAALQAKTREFRDQALSAAAEEAIHIGQYAQARVLLLQTIPVRETSSELESRLAELALRAGLSMEAVAHYLRAVEAGDEQAREHLAQLFFDLGQLHEAEHHAEILAQTTDPNKRKRALVMLGVIRERLGDFRGASLAFEQAAQDDLSPSSWATLGALAVKEERFDIAAQEYEKVWKAGGMKDVAMAEMIVEYWTKSGQIDQAVATSLKLADNTDAAPKDRLRAMESAAHMQRQAGSPDAAARTLLRAAALPAVDAEKRTDLLGRAERLFLEGDSPEQAGDVLVTLLEDTARGPDRADVLLRLARLEQTRALPDWQERTVVFLEQAEDQPGLPPEKAAQIAESSAEILISQGDRIRALQAMERAVIRGDEQPGRMLQFGYALAAMDLHHRARDAFARAAELGAGDMAWIGLAWSYERLNQPGLALHSLAQAPFTRRQTDLDIDLGTLPEQERYPLLMLLGYLSEELLRHDLAIGWYVQALELQDTPETRYRLARASLSGGDAKRAADLLSIVDQADLPEHDQPPGVVLLARIARALDCLDEAESLYHDALAQAENQGHGEMRLAELWFELGGIYRLKEDHEAAAEAFAQAADLHGTPAMLMASGYEFLNLERLEDARNPLSEAALLEPDLLAVHQDLGYIAMQQGDNDEAVAHFMDAIDNAPLRPAEDEEQAQAVAEDVRRMRGEIRALRNAVDLDFWLTYTSGKTGTLGGLAAPGRDVLRTSSGIELGWIPPEWGFQDHRIFKLIGRLGWSMEPDSFRVLDNSWEAALGLRYKPLKPYNLNLGLERLFSLSGDGEDNWVARAMLSLFDDSDRVRPNETFWNYSFLFGEVDAYLESPSRLAAYVEGRQGFNWKVRDNLILTPFLVADAKWWSESRADDVSFYEGGLGLSTRYLYDEDKYALPRKSVELLMTYKVGRIFNTDNIKDDQIDAFFATLLFRF
;
A
#
# COMPACT_ATOMS: atom_id res chain seq x y z
N MET A 1 -65.38 -34.91 5.51
CA MET A 1 -64.07 -35.28 4.92
C MET A 1 -63.23 -34.01 4.70
N SER A 2 -63.08 -33.18 5.74
CA SER A 2 -62.72 -31.75 5.59
C SER A 2 -61.66 -31.24 6.58
N LEU A 3 -61.10 -32.11 7.43
CA LEU A 3 -60.06 -31.73 8.41
C LEU A 3 -58.63 -32.18 8.04
N LEU A 4 -58.46 -33.08 7.06
CA LEU A 4 -57.13 -33.54 6.63
C LEU A 4 -56.42 -32.53 5.71
N LEU A 5 -57.14 -31.92 4.76
CA LEU A 5 -56.57 -30.91 3.86
C LEU A 5 -56.06 -29.66 4.60
N VAL A 6 -56.81 -29.20 5.61
CA VAL A 6 -56.47 -27.99 6.39
C VAL A 6 -55.22 -28.20 7.26
N ARG A 7 -54.96 -29.43 7.72
CA ARG A 7 -53.75 -29.75 8.50
C ARG A 7 -52.49 -29.90 7.64
N ALA A 8 -52.63 -30.31 6.38
CA ALA A 8 -51.49 -30.35 5.45
C ALA A 8 -50.99 -28.95 5.08
N LEU A 9 -51.90 -27.99 4.90
CA LEU A 9 -51.57 -26.60 4.52
C LEU A 9 -50.94 -25.78 5.65
N LEU A 10 -51.29 -26.05 6.92
CA LEU A 10 -50.74 -25.34 8.09
C LEU A 10 -49.28 -25.73 8.41
N LEU A 11 -48.87 -26.96 8.12
CA LEU A 11 -47.49 -27.42 8.33
C LEU A 11 -46.50 -26.83 7.31
N LEU A 12 -46.97 -26.52 6.09
CA LEU A 12 -46.13 -25.88 5.06
C LEU A 12 -45.91 -24.37 5.27
N GLY A 13 -46.72 -23.75 6.13
CA GLY A 13 -46.68 -22.30 6.41
C GLY A 13 -45.65 -21.88 7.46
N LEU A 14 -45.30 -22.77 8.39
CA LEU A 14 -44.48 -22.45 9.58
C LEU A 14 -42.96 -22.60 9.39
N VAL A 15 -42.51 -23.12 8.25
CA VAL A 15 -41.07 -23.35 7.95
C VAL A 15 -40.37 -22.11 7.38
N LEU A 16 -41.10 -20.99 7.19
CA LEU A 16 -40.72 -19.93 6.25
C LEU A 16 -40.43 -18.55 6.87
N PHE A 17 -40.37 -18.45 8.21
CA PHE A 17 -40.02 -17.23 8.92
C PHE A 17 -38.99 -17.54 10.01
N SER A 18 -37.71 -17.21 9.74
CA SER A 18 -36.62 -16.91 10.69
C SER A 18 -35.27 -17.01 9.97
N PHE A 19 -34.77 -15.91 9.43
CA PHE A 19 -33.35 -15.66 9.16
C PHE A 19 -33.08 -14.15 9.12
N SER A 20 -32.03 -13.73 9.80
CA SER A 20 -31.37 -12.43 9.65
C SER A 20 -29.89 -12.60 9.96
N ASP A 21 -29.07 -11.91 9.17
CA ASP A 21 -27.71 -11.44 9.43
C ASP A 21 -26.54 -12.45 9.47
N ASP A 22 -25.66 -12.26 8.47
CA ASP A 22 -24.19 -12.24 8.49
C ASP A 22 -23.40 -13.09 9.49
N ILE A 23 -22.56 -13.98 8.95
CA ILE A 23 -21.34 -14.48 9.60
C ILE A 23 -20.17 -14.44 8.60
N HIS A 24 -19.02 -13.99 9.08
CA HIS A 24 -17.78 -13.79 8.31
C HIS A 24 -17.28 -15.04 7.56
N ALA A 25 -16.72 -14.82 6.37
CA ALA A 25 -16.02 -15.83 5.61
C ALA A 25 -14.53 -15.91 6.02
N GLU A 26 -14.11 -17.04 6.59
CA GLU A 26 -12.70 -17.41 6.70
C GLU A 26 -12.23 -18.17 5.44
N GLN A 27 -10.92 -18.18 5.20
CA GLN A 27 -10.32 -18.78 4.00
C GLN A 27 -10.57 -20.29 3.92
N VAL A 28 -11.35 -20.72 2.92
CA VAL A 28 -11.62 -22.13 2.66
C VAL A 28 -10.39 -22.81 2.07
N SER A 29 -9.78 -23.73 2.82
CA SER A 29 -8.73 -24.63 2.31
C SER A 29 -9.29 -25.53 1.18
N PRO A 30 -8.48 -25.90 0.18
CA PRO A 30 -8.95 -26.71 -0.93
C PRO A 30 -9.51 -28.06 -0.44
N PRO A 31 -10.64 -28.54 -1.00
CA PRO A 31 -11.25 -29.78 -0.56
C PRO A 31 -10.34 -30.97 -0.85
N PHE A 32 -10.30 -31.94 0.07
CA PHE A 32 -9.60 -33.19 -0.12
C PHE A 32 -10.13 -33.92 -1.37
N GLU A 33 -9.24 -34.32 -2.27
CA GLU A 33 -9.61 -35.22 -3.36
C GLU A 33 -9.99 -36.61 -2.80
N ILE A 34 -11.08 -37.17 -3.35
CA ILE A 34 -11.63 -38.47 -2.94
C ILE A 34 -11.73 -39.36 -4.17
N HIS A 35 -10.69 -40.17 -4.38
CA HIS A 35 -10.65 -41.14 -5.47
C HIS A 35 -11.57 -42.33 -5.18
N ARG A 36 -12.58 -42.52 -6.03
CA ARG A 36 -13.56 -43.61 -5.93
C ARG A 36 -13.43 -44.51 -7.17
N THR A 37 -12.51 -45.47 -7.13
CA THR A 37 -12.04 -46.20 -8.32
C THR A 37 -13.04 -47.18 -8.94
N ASP A 38 -14.09 -47.57 -8.22
CA ASP A 38 -14.99 -48.66 -8.62
C ASP A 38 -16.50 -48.32 -8.46
N GLU A 39 -16.84 -47.02 -8.35
CA GLU A 39 -18.23 -46.59 -8.15
C GLU A 39 -18.99 -46.38 -9.48
N GLY A 40 -19.92 -47.31 -9.77
CA GLY A 40 -20.81 -47.18 -10.93
C GLY A 40 -21.82 -46.04 -10.80
N VAL A 41 -22.22 -45.44 -11.93
CA VAL A 41 -23.08 -44.24 -12.01
C VAL A 41 -24.33 -44.32 -11.11
N ILE A 42 -25.06 -45.45 -11.12
CA ILE A 42 -26.27 -45.61 -10.30
C ILE A 42 -25.97 -45.59 -8.79
N ALA A 43 -24.86 -46.19 -8.36
CA ALA A 43 -24.46 -46.17 -6.95
C ALA A 43 -24.09 -44.74 -6.51
N ARG A 44 -23.34 -44.03 -7.37
CA ARG A 44 -22.94 -42.63 -7.17
C ARG A 44 -24.13 -41.70 -7.01
N GLU A 45 -25.11 -41.76 -7.93
CA GLU A 45 -26.29 -40.89 -7.86
C GLU A 45 -27.23 -41.30 -6.71
N LEU A 46 -27.38 -42.59 -6.40
CA LEU A 46 -28.17 -43.04 -5.25
C LEU A 46 -27.55 -42.56 -3.93
N ARG A 47 -26.23 -42.58 -3.81
CA ARG A 47 -25.54 -42.06 -2.62
C ARG A 47 -25.70 -40.54 -2.53
N LYS A 48 -25.38 -39.78 -3.58
CA LYS A 48 -25.56 -38.32 -3.62
C LYS A 48 -26.97 -37.92 -3.21
N ASN A 49 -28.01 -38.56 -3.77
CA ASN A 49 -29.40 -38.27 -3.42
C ASN A 49 -29.77 -38.63 -1.97
N ARG A 50 -29.02 -39.51 -1.31
CA ARG A 50 -29.20 -39.86 0.11
C ARG A 50 -28.39 -38.99 1.06
N THR A 51 -27.23 -38.48 0.64
CA THR A 51 -26.35 -37.65 1.48
C THR A 51 -26.67 -36.16 1.36
N TYR A 52 -27.05 -35.69 0.17
CA TYR A 52 -27.37 -34.28 -0.10
C TYR A 52 -28.44 -33.69 0.85
N PRO A 53 -29.55 -34.37 1.21
CA PRO A 53 -30.53 -33.83 2.16
C PRO A 53 -29.95 -33.58 3.55
N HIS A 54 -29.03 -34.43 4.01
CA HIS A 54 -28.34 -34.26 5.30
C HIS A 54 -27.36 -33.09 5.24
N GLN A 55 -26.64 -32.91 4.13
CA GLN A 55 -25.72 -31.78 3.95
C GLN A 55 -26.45 -30.43 3.85
N ASP A 56 -27.52 -30.37 3.05
CA ASP A 56 -28.39 -29.19 2.94
C ASP A 56 -29.06 -28.85 4.28
N MET A 57 -29.53 -29.86 5.03
CA MET A 57 -30.08 -29.63 6.37
C MET A 57 -29.01 -29.15 7.36
N ALA A 58 -27.80 -29.74 7.35
CA ALA A 58 -26.71 -29.31 8.22
C ALA A 58 -26.37 -27.82 8.02
N TYR A 59 -26.22 -27.36 6.77
CA TYR A 59 -25.99 -25.94 6.48
C TYR A 59 -27.17 -25.06 6.89
N ARG A 60 -28.43 -25.50 6.70
CA ARG A 60 -29.62 -24.76 7.17
C ARG A 60 -29.71 -24.66 8.70
N LEU A 61 -29.22 -25.66 9.43
CA LEU A 61 -29.19 -25.66 10.90
C LEU A 61 -28.04 -24.79 11.42
N GLN A 62 -26.86 -24.89 10.80
CA GLN A 62 -25.70 -24.03 11.09
C GLN A 62 -26.03 -22.55 10.88
N ALA A 63 -26.70 -22.20 9.78
CA ALA A 63 -27.18 -20.84 9.53
C ALA A 63 -28.19 -20.33 10.58
N LYS A 64 -28.87 -21.24 11.31
CA LYS A 64 -29.80 -20.88 12.41
C LYS A 64 -29.11 -20.81 13.77
N GLY A 65 -27.79 -21.04 13.83
CA GLY A 65 -27.05 -21.19 15.08
C GLY A 65 -27.31 -22.52 15.81
N ASP A 66 -27.99 -23.48 15.19
CA ASP A 66 -28.20 -24.82 15.76
C ASP A 66 -27.01 -25.73 15.42
N VAL A 67 -25.89 -25.46 16.10
CA VAL A 67 -24.62 -26.19 15.92
C VAL A 67 -24.77 -27.68 16.27
N HIS A 68 -25.57 -28.01 17.29
CA HIS A 68 -25.85 -29.40 17.66
C HIS A 68 -26.61 -30.14 16.56
N GLY A 69 -27.69 -29.56 16.03
CA GLY A 69 -28.46 -30.13 14.93
C GLY A 69 -27.63 -30.26 13.64
N ALA A 70 -26.79 -29.27 13.35
CA ALA A 70 -25.88 -29.34 12.20
C ALA A 70 -24.86 -30.48 12.32
N ALA A 71 -24.29 -30.68 13.52
CA ALA A 71 -23.39 -31.80 13.78
C ALA A 71 -24.09 -33.16 13.67
N ASP A 72 -25.34 -33.29 14.15
CA ASP A 72 -26.13 -34.53 14.01
C ASP A 72 -26.43 -34.88 12.55
N GLU A 73 -26.76 -33.90 11.72
CA GLU A 73 -26.96 -34.12 10.28
C GLU A 73 -25.66 -34.48 9.55
N MET A 74 -24.50 -33.90 9.94
CA MET A 74 -23.20 -34.33 9.41
C MET A 74 -22.79 -35.74 9.88
N ARG A 75 -23.11 -36.14 11.12
CA ARG A 75 -22.98 -37.54 11.57
C ARG A 75 -23.87 -38.47 10.74
N ALA A 76 -25.11 -38.07 10.44
CA ALA A 76 -26.03 -38.84 9.59
C ALA A 76 -25.53 -38.97 8.13
N PHE A 77 -24.94 -37.91 7.57
CA PHE A 77 -24.24 -37.96 6.29
C PHE A 77 -23.11 -38.99 6.31
N LEU A 78 -22.21 -38.91 7.30
CA LEU A 78 -21.03 -39.78 7.40
C LEU A 78 -21.39 -41.24 7.73
N ALA A 79 -22.58 -41.51 8.24
CA ALA A 79 -23.13 -42.87 8.36
C ALA A 79 -23.57 -43.47 7.01
N ILE A 80 -23.80 -42.63 5.98
CA ILE A 80 -24.16 -43.04 4.62
C ILE A 80 -22.92 -43.06 3.71
N ASP A 81 -22.02 -42.08 3.84
CA ASP A 81 -20.74 -42.03 3.12
C ASP A 81 -19.54 -41.82 4.07
N PRO A 82 -19.00 -42.90 4.67
CA PRO A 82 -17.94 -42.80 5.67
C PRO A 82 -16.60 -42.27 5.14
N ILE A 83 -16.40 -42.20 3.82
CA ILE A 83 -15.14 -41.77 3.18
C ILE A 83 -15.12 -40.28 2.78
N GLU A 84 -16.17 -39.52 3.09
CA GLU A 84 -16.23 -38.07 2.81
C GLU A 84 -15.47 -37.26 3.86
N ASP A 85 -14.14 -37.22 3.73
CA ASP A 85 -13.27 -36.52 4.67
C ASP A 85 -13.46 -35.00 4.66
N ASN A 86 -14.04 -34.43 3.60
CA ASN A 86 -14.45 -33.01 3.55
C ASN A 86 -15.58 -32.73 4.55
N VAL A 87 -16.60 -33.59 4.59
CA VAL A 87 -17.69 -33.49 5.56
C VAL A 87 -17.21 -33.87 6.97
N ARG A 88 -16.23 -34.77 7.08
CA ARG A 88 -15.58 -35.08 8.36
C ARG A 88 -14.83 -33.89 8.93
N LEU A 89 -14.13 -33.11 8.11
CA LEU A 89 -13.48 -31.87 8.55
C LEU A 89 -14.52 -30.79 8.94
N GLN A 90 -15.61 -30.64 8.19
CA GLN A 90 -16.70 -29.74 8.58
C GLN A 90 -17.33 -30.13 9.93
N LEU A 91 -17.53 -31.44 10.18
CA LEU A 91 -17.98 -31.92 11.48
C LEU A 91 -16.99 -31.58 12.61
N ILE A 92 -15.68 -31.73 12.39
CA ILE A 92 -14.64 -31.34 13.37
C ILE A 92 -14.77 -29.87 13.76
N VAL A 93 -14.99 -28.97 12.80
CA VAL A 93 -15.18 -27.53 13.07
C VAL A 93 -16.43 -27.27 13.92
N LEU A 94 -17.54 -27.99 13.66
CA LEU A 94 -18.75 -27.89 14.50
C LEU A 94 -18.50 -28.46 15.91
N LEU A 95 -17.76 -29.56 16.05
CA LEU A 95 -17.43 -30.17 17.33
C LEU A 95 -16.52 -29.28 18.19
N GLU A 96 -15.61 -28.51 17.59
CA GLU A 96 -14.81 -27.49 18.28
C GLU A 96 -15.71 -26.43 18.93
N GLN A 97 -16.73 -25.95 18.21
CA GLN A 97 -17.73 -25.00 18.73
C GLN A 97 -18.58 -25.58 19.87
N LEU A 98 -18.73 -26.91 19.92
CA LEU A 98 -19.45 -27.63 20.98
C LEU A 98 -18.55 -28.05 22.16
N GLY A 99 -17.22 -27.97 22.02
CA GLY A 99 -16.26 -28.45 23.02
C GLY A 99 -16.19 -29.97 23.16
N GLU A 100 -16.58 -30.73 22.13
CA GLU A 100 -16.66 -32.20 22.16
C GLU A 100 -15.31 -32.86 21.80
N ASP A 101 -14.27 -32.52 22.56
CA ASP A 101 -12.86 -32.84 22.28
C ASP A 101 -12.58 -34.31 21.94
N SER A 102 -13.30 -35.24 22.60
CA SER A 102 -13.10 -36.68 22.35
C SER A 102 -13.56 -37.12 20.96
N GLU A 103 -14.59 -36.48 20.39
CA GLU A 103 -15.11 -36.80 19.05
C GLU A 103 -14.31 -36.06 17.95
N ILE A 104 -13.70 -34.91 18.29
CA ILE A 104 -12.71 -34.23 17.44
C ILE A 104 -11.53 -35.17 17.18
N VAL A 105 -10.97 -35.76 18.24
CA VAL A 105 -9.84 -36.71 18.11
C VAL A 105 -10.22 -37.90 17.24
N GLU A 106 -11.38 -38.54 17.47
CA GLU A 106 -11.81 -39.70 16.67
C GLU A 106 -12.01 -39.37 15.19
N ASN A 107 -12.57 -38.20 14.87
CA ASN A 107 -12.77 -37.78 13.49
C ASN A 107 -11.47 -37.36 12.82
N ALA A 108 -10.57 -36.67 13.53
CA ALA A 108 -9.26 -36.30 13.00
C ALA A 108 -8.40 -37.54 12.73
N ASP A 109 -8.39 -38.53 13.64
CA ASP A 109 -7.70 -39.82 13.47
C ASP A 109 -8.06 -40.47 12.12
N ARG A 110 -9.35 -40.54 11.79
CA ARG A 110 -9.85 -41.16 10.54
C ARG A 110 -9.38 -40.44 9.27
N ILE A 111 -9.23 -39.11 9.29
CA ILE A 111 -8.63 -38.36 8.16
C ILE A 111 -7.13 -38.67 8.07
N LEU A 112 -6.46 -38.66 9.22
CA LEU A 112 -5.01 -38.83 9.35
C LEU A 112 -4.52 -40.26 9.05
N GLU A 113 -5.37 -41.29 9.19
CA GLU A 113 -5.10 -42.66 8.74
C GLU A 113 -4.70 -42.71 7.25
N ASN A 114 -5.40 -41.94 6.41
CA ASN A 114 -5.17 -41.92 4.95
C ASN A 114 -4.36 -40.70 4.50
N ARG A 115 -4.42 -39.58 5.23
CA ARG A 115 -3.69 -38.33 4.93
C ARG A 115 -2.90 -37.86 6.16
N PRO A 116 -1.79 -38.55 6.52
CA PRO A 116 -1.07 -38.32 7.79
C PRO A 116 -0.37 -36.96 7.89
N ASN A 117 -0.43 -36.14 6.83
CA ASN A 117 0.17 -34.82 6.73
C ASN A 117 -0.91 -33.74 6.42
N ALA A 118 -2.18 -33.99 6.73
CA ALA A 118 -3.23 -32.99 6.58
C ALA A 118 -3.17 -31.97 7.73
N LEU A 119 -2.89 -30.69 7.40
CA LEU A 119 -2.63 -29.63 8.39
C LEU A 119 -3.80 -29.41 9.36
N LEU A 120 -5.00 -29.07 8.87
CA LEU A 120 -6.15 -28.76 9.74
C LEU A 120 -6.53 -29.92 10.69
N PRO A 121 -6.64 -31.19 10.24
CA PRO A 121 -6.87 -32.31 11.16
C PRO A 121 -5.78 -32.48 12.23
N LEU A 122 -4.51 -32.23 11.94
CA LEU A 122 -3.45 -32.25 12.96
C LEU A 122 -3.64 -31.15 14.01
N LEU A 123 -3.98 -29.92 13.59
CA LEU A 123 -4.18 -28.80 14.50
C LEU A 123 -5.38 -29.01 15.43
N TYR A 124 -6.55 -29.35 14.88
CA TYR A 124 -7.74 -29.64 15.69
C TYR A 124 -7.52 -30.82 16.63
N ARG A 125 -6.80 -31.87 16.21
CA ARG A 125 -6.45 -32.99 17.11
C ARG A 125 -5.49 -32.54 18.20
N ALA A 126 -4.46 -31.75 17.90
CA ALA A 126 -3.48 -31.27 18.87
C ALA A 126 -4.12 -30.39 19.96
N TRP A 127 -5.00 -29.45 19.59
CA TRP A 127 -5.74 -28.62 20.56
C TRP A 127 -6.68 -29.45 21.42
N ALA A 128 -7.46 -30.37 20.83
CA ALA A 128 -8.32 -31.27 21.59
C ALA A 128 -7.52 -32.19 22.53
N LEU A 129 -6.34 -32.68 22.11
CA LEU A 129 -5.45 -33.50 22.95
C LEU A 129 -4.88 -32.72 24.15
N ASP A 130 -4.48 -31.44 23.98
CA ASP A 130 -4.02 -30.62 25.11
C ASP A 130 -5.16 -30.31 26.10
N ARG A 131 -6.36 -29.98 25.62
CA ARG A 131 -7.55 -29.81 26.48
C ARG A 131 -7.92 -31.09 27.25
N LEU A 132 -7.72 -32.27 26.63
CA LEU A 132 -7.85 -33.58 27.28
C LEU A 132 -6.66 -33.96 28.19
N GLY A 133 -5.63 -33.11 28.31
CA GLY A 133 -4.45 -33.33 29.15
C GLY A 133 -3.43 -34.31 28.57
N ARG A 134 -3.55 -34.70 27.30
CA ARG A 134 -2.67 -35.65 26.58
C ARG A 134 -1.51 -34.91 25.89
N TRP A 135 -0.79 -34.10 26.66
CA TRP A 135 0.26 -33.20 26.15
C TRP A 135 1.32 -33.90 25.29
N GLU A 136 1.78 -35.08 25.69
CA GLU A 136 2.81 -35.84 24.96
C GLU A 136 2.39 -36.16 23.52
N GLU A 137 1.09 -36.35 23.27
CA GLU A 137 0.53 -36.62 21.94
C GLU A 137 0.23 -35.32 21.19
N ALA A 138 -0.31 -34.31 21.88
CA ALA A 138 -0.52 -32.97 21.32
C ALA A 138 0.79 -32.35 20.79
N GLN A 139 1.89 -32.49 21.55
CA GLN A 139 3.20 -32.00 21.18
C GLN A 139 3.71 -32.63 19.87
N VAL A 140 3.47 -33.93 19.65
CA VAL A 140 3.87 -34.64 18.42
C VAL A 140 3.09 -34.10 17.21
N ASP A 141 1.79 -33.84 17.37
CA ASP A 141 0.96 -33.31 16.28
C ASP A 141 1.29 -31.85 15.96
N PHE A 142 1.56 -31.03 16.98
CA PHE A 142 2.06 -29.67 16.80
C PHE A 142 3.41 -29.65 16.07
N GLN A 143 4.39 -30.45 16.50
CA GLN A 143 5.68 -30.56 15.81
C GLN A 143 5.52 -31.06 14.37
N ARG A 144 4.57 -31.96 14.12
CA ARG A 144 4.27 -32.46 12.77
C ARG A 144 3.65 -31.38 11.90
N ALA A 145 2.67 -30.62 12.41
CA ALA A 145 2.03 -29.52 11.70
C ALA A 145 3.05 -28.45 11.26
N ARG A 146 3.97 -28.04 12.16
CA ARG A 146 5.06 -27.11 11.87
C ARG A 146 6.05 -27.60 10.80
N SER A 147 6.10 -28.91 10.54
CA SER A 147 6.95 -29.51 9.49
C SER A 147 6.30 -29.59 8.11
N LEU A 148 5.05 -29.14 7.95
CA LEU A 148 4.32 -29.17 6.68
C LEU A 148 4.63 -27.93 5.83
N PRO A 149 4.71 -28.07 4.49
CA PRO A 149 5.01 -26.96 3.59
C PRO A 149 3.89 -25.92 3.49
N ASP A 150 2.66 -26.29 3.83
CA ASP A 150 1.45 -25.48 3.62
C ASP A 150 1.04 -24.68 4.88
N ILE A 151 1.86 -24.66 5.94
CA ILE A 151 1.56 -23.93 7.18
C ILE A 151 1.78 -22.41 7.00
N SER A 152 0.83 -21.60 7.48
CA SER A 152 1.01 -20.14 7.47
C SER A 152 1.98 -19.69 8.58
N LYS A 153 2.65 -18.54 8.39
CA LYS A 153 3.50 -17.92 9.43
C LYS A 153 2.77 -17.72 10.76
N GLU A 154 1.49 -17.35 10.70
CA GLU A 154 0.64 -17.09 11.86
C GLU A 154 0.29 -18.40 12.60
N GLN A 155 -0.02 -19.47 11.85
CA GLN A 155 -0.23 -20.80 12.42
C GLN A 155 1.04 -21.36 13.05
N ASP A 156 2.22 -21.19 12.42
CA ASP A 156 3.49 -21.62 13.02
C ASP A 156 3.80 -20.84 14.32
N HIS A 157 3.52 -19.53 14.34
CA HIS A 157 3.67 -18.66 15.51
C HIS A 157 2.81 -19.10 16.70
N ASP A 158 1.51 -19.36 16.49
CA ASP A 158 0.60 -19.75 17.56
C ASP A 158 0.94 -21.12 18.15
N ILE A 159 1.38 -22.06 17.31
CA ILE A 159 1.87 -23.37 17.76
C ILE A 159 3.17 -23.20 18.55
N LEU A 160 4.12 -22.38 18.06
CA LEU A 160 5.38 -22.11 18.75
C LEU A 160 5.15 -21.49 20.13
N LEU A 161 4.26 -20.49 20.24
CA LEU A 161 3.87 -19.88 21.51
C LEU A 161 3.27 -20.93 22.47
N THR A 162 2.40 -21.81 21.97
CA THR A 162 1.80 -22.90 22.75
C THR A 162 2.87 -23.85 23.31
N LEU A 163 3.80 -24.28 22.46
CA LEU A 163 4.93 -25.14 22.84
C LEU A 163 5.85 -24.48 23.88
N VAL A 164 6.23 -23.20 23.66
CA VAL A 164 7.13 -22.46 24.57
C VAL A 164 6.48 -22.21 25.93
N ASN A 165 5.22 -21.76 25.96
CA ASN A 165 4.49 -21.55 27.22
C ASN A 165 4.40 -22.83 28.05
N ARG A 166 4.18 -23.97 27.39
CA ARG A 166 4.06 -25.26 28.07
C ARG A 166 5.40 -25.77 28.59
N ALA A 167 6.48 -25.63 27.82
CA ALA A 167 7.83 -25.97 28.26
C ALA A 167 8.28 -25.08 29.45
N MET A 168 7.99 -23.78 29.41
CA MET A 168 8.20 -22.85 30.53
C MET A 168 7.43 -23.26 31.79
N ALA A 169 6.16 -23.66 31.65
CA ALA A 169 5.33 -24.12 32.77
C ALA A 169 5.78 -25.46 33.38
N HIS A 170 6.62 -26.22 32.68
CA HIS A 170 7.22 -27.47 33.13
C HIS A 170 8.71 -27.33 33.54
N GLU A 171 9.26 -26.10 33.56
CA GLU A 171 10.66 -25.80 33.88
C GLU A 171 11.69 -26.46 32.93
N ASP A 172 11.29 -26.87 31.72
CA ASP A 172 12.21 -27.40 30.69
C ASP A 172 12.85 -26.27 29.89
N PHE A 173 13.74 -25.53 30.55
CA PHE A 173 14.43 -24.39 29.95
C PHE A 173 15.32 -24.77 28.75
N HIS A 174 15.76 -26.03 28.64
CA HIS A 174 16.49 -26.50 27.47
C HIS A 174 15.57 -26.67 26.25
N GLN A 175 14.37 -27.22 26.44
CA GLN A 175 13.35 -27.29 25.39
C GLN A 175 12.90 -25.88 24.96
N VAL A 176 12.75 -24.94 25.89
CA VAL A 176 12.44 -23.54 25.60
C VAL A 176 13.49 -22.90 24.68
N LEU A 177 14.78 -23.07 24.98
CA LEU A 177 15.85 -22.53 24.13
C LEU A 177 15.87 -23.19 22.74
N ALA A 178 15.71 -24.51 22.65
CA ALA A 178 15.66 -25.21 21.37
C ALA A 178 14.50 -24.72 20.48
N LEU A 179 13.29 -24.55 21.05
CA LEU A 179 12.12 -24.03 20.33
C LEU A 179 12.33 -22.59 19.82
N LEU A 180 13.09 -21.77 20.55
CA LEU A 180 13.39 -20.39 20.20
C LEU A 180 14.51 -20.25 19.17
N ASP A 181 15.49 -21.17 19.16
CA ASP A 181 16.61 -21.17 18.22
C ASP A 181 16.20 -21.62 16.81
N ASP A 182 15.19 -22.50 16.69
CA ASP A 182 14.57 -22.89 15.41
C ASP A 182 13.71 -21.77 14.78
N SER A 183 13.47 -20.65 15.47
CA SER A 183 12.59 -19.56 15.01
C SER A 183 13.36 -18.34 14.47
N VAL A 184 13.09 -17.96 13.21
CA VAL A 184 13.68 -16.77 12.58
C VAL A 184 13.00 -15.49 13.11
N GLN A 185 13.81 -14.47 13.42
CA GLN A 185 13.57 -13.52 14.51
C GLN A 185 12.45 -12.46 14.38
N GLU A 186 11.74 -12.30 13.26
CA GLU A 186 11.20 -10.97 12.93
C GLU A 186 9.73 -10.65 13.28
N GLU A 187 8.82 -11.61 13.46
CA GLU A 187 7.36 -11.29 13.56
C GLU A 187 6.60 -12.02 14.69
N LEU A 188 7.19 -12.19 15.88
CA LEU A 188 6.47 -12.72 17.05
C LEU A 188 5.79 -11.58 17.86
N SER A 189 4.53 -11.77 18.29
CA SER A 189 3.73 -10.75 19.00
C SER A 189 4.18 -10.47 20.44
N TRP A 190 4.87 -11.45 21.06
CA TRP A 190 5.47 -11.43 22.39
C TRP A 190 7.00 -11.38 22.26
N SER A 191 7.73 -10.88 23.26
CA SER A 191 9.20 -10.74 23.18
C SER A 191 9.89 -12.10 23.37
N PRO A 192 10.50 -12.70 22.33
CA PRO A 192 11.10 -14.04 22.45
C PRO A 192 12.41 -13.97 23.23
N ASN A 193 13.12 -12.84 23.09
CA ASN A 193 14.34 -12.55 23.81
C ASN A 193 14.10 -12.34 25.32
N LEU A 194 12.89 -11.93 25.75
CA LEU A 194 12.55 -11.85 27.18
C LEU A 194 12.48 -13.26 27.80
N VAL A 195 11.83 -14.20 27.10
CA VAL A 195 11.71 -15.60 27.52
C VAL A 195 13.07 -16.30 27.44
N ARG A 196 13.84 -16.08 26.37
CA ARG A 196 15.24 -16.55 26.24
C ARG A 196 16.10 -16.05 27.41
N GLY A 197 15.99 -14.76 27.76
CA GLY A 197 16.72 -14.14 28.86
C GLY A 197 16.41 -14.78 30.22
N PHE A 198 15.14 -15.02 30.53
CA PHE A 198 14.76 -15.72 31.76
C PHE A 198 15.19 -17.20 31.77
N ALA A 199 15.09 -17.91 30.64
CA ALA A 199 15.56 -19.29 30.54
C ALA A 199 17.09 -19.40 30.72
N LEU A 200 17.87 -18.48 30.14
CA LEU A 200 19.34 -18.42 30.30
C LEU A 200 19.74 -18.05 31.73
N SER A 201 19.03 -17.10 32.37
CA SER A 201 19.23 -16.73 33.77
C SER A 201 18.97 -17.94 34.70
N ALA A 202 17.88 -18.68 34.48
CA ALA A 202 17.57 -19.90 35.22
C ALA A 202 18.62 -21.03 35.04
N LEU A 203 19.29 -21.07 33.89
CA LEU A 203 20.40 -21.99 33.60
C LEU A 203 21.77 -21.48 34.08
N GLY A 204 21.88 -20.23 34.54
CA GLY A 204 23.11 -19.61 35.06
C GLY A 204 24.01 -18.97 33.99
N GLU A 205 23.55 -18.81 32.76
CA GLU A 205 24.30 -18.24 31.63
C GLU A 205 24.21 -16.69 31.60
N HIS A 206 24.60 -16.07 32.71
CA HIS A 206 24.39 -14.64 33.02
C HIS A 206 24.77 -13.64 31.91
N ALA A 207 25.86 -13.89 31.16
CA ALA A 207 26.29 -13.00 30.08
C ALA A 207 25.36 -13.06 28.85
N LEU A 208 24.85 -14.25 28.51
CA LEU A 208 23.89 -14.45 27.42
C LEU A 208 22.48 -14.03 27.85
N ALA A 209 22.15 -14.22 29.13
CA ALA A 209 20.93 -13.71 29.74
C ALA A 209 20.85 -12.18 29.65
N LEU A 210 21.95 -11.48 29.98
CA LEU A 210 22.05 -10.02 29.82
C LEU A 210 21.75 -9.58 28.38
N GLU A 211 22.46 -10.14 27.39
CA GLU A 211 22.32 -9.78 25.98
C GLU A 211 20.88 -10.00 25.47
N ALA A 212 20.26 -11.12 25.85
CA ALA A 212 18.87 -11.41 25.54
C ALA A 212 17.89 -10.42 26.22
N LEU A 213 18.10 -10.07 27.49
CA LEU A 213 17.24 -9.13 28.23
C LEU A 213 17.39 -7.68 27.75
N GLU A 214 18.59 -7.23 27.37
CA GLU A 214 18.79 -5.93 26.73
C GLU A 214 18.11 -5.87 25.35
N THR A 215 18.23 -6.93 24.55
CA THR A 215 17.53 -7.04 23.27
C THR A 215 16.00 -7.03 23.48
N ALA A 216 15.51 -7.70 24.52
CA ALA A 216 14.09 -7.70 24.88
C ALA A 216 13.59 -6.31 25.29
N ALA A 217 14.39 -5.55 26.05
CA ALA A 217 14.07 -4.18 26.44
C ALA A 217 13.98 -3.22 25.25
N LEU A 218 14.81 -3.42 24.22
CA LEU A 218 14.77 -2.65 22.97
C LEU A 218 13.54 -3.00 22.12
N GLN A 219 13.13 -4.27 22.10
CA GLN A 219 11.98 -4.77 21.34
C GLN A 219 10.62 -4.59 22.07
N ALA A 220 10.63 -4.18 23.33
CA ALA A 220 9.42 -4.10 24.15
C ALA A 220 8.45 -2.99 23.68
N LYS A 221 7.29 -3.40 23.14
CA LYS A 221 6.22 -2.51 22.66
C LYS A 221 5.51 -1.71 23.76
N THR A 222 5.67 -2.07 25.04
CA THR A 222 5.09 -1.35 26.18
C THR A 222 6.16 -0.98 27.19
N ARG A 223 5.92 0.12 27.92
CA ARG A 223 6.81 0.57 28.98
C ARG A 223 6.98 -0.47 30.09
N GLU A 224 5.91 -1.18 30.45
CA GLU A 224 5.93 -2.18 31.52
C GLU A 224 6.87 -3.36 31.19
N PHE A 225 6.77 -3.93 29.99
CA PHE A 225 7.70 -4.98 29.54
C PHE A 225 9.13 -4.45 29.36
N ARG A 226 9.30 -3.19 28.96
CA ARG A 226 10.62 -2.54 28.87
C ARG A 226 11.27 -2.38 30.23
N ASP A 227 10.55 -1.80 31.20
CA ASP A 227 11.06 -1.55 32.55
C ASP A 227 11.35 -2.89 33.28
N GLN A 228 10.56 -3.94 33.03
CA GLN A 228 10.81 -5.31 33.50
C GLN A 228 12.11 -5.89 32.91
N ALA A 229 12.29 -5.83 31.59
CA ALA A 229 13.46 -6.36 30.90
C ALA A 229 14.76 -5.62 31.31
N LEU A 230 14.71 -4.29 31.42
CA LEU A 230 15.83 -3.45 31.89
C LEU A 230 16.22 -3.74 33.34
N SER A 231 15.24 -3.97 34.22
CA SER A 231 15.50 -4.31 35.63
C SER A 231 16.20 -5.66 35.75
N ALA A 232 15.76 -6.66 34.98
CA ALA A 232 16.40 -7.97 34.94
C ALA A 232 17.82 -7.89 34.35
N ALA A 233 17.98 -7.19 33.21
CA ALA A 233 19.28 -6.93 32.60
C ALA A 233 20.26 -6.25 33.57
N ALA A 234 19.81 -5.26 34.37
CA ALA A 234 20.69 -4.56 35.29
C ALA A 234 21.29 -5.47 36.39
N GLU A 235 20.52 -6.43 36.91
CA GLU A 235 21.03 -7.39 37.89
C GLU A 235 21.97 -8.42 37.23
N GLU A 236 21.71 -8.88 36.01
CA GLU A 236 22.67 -9.72 35.25
C GLU A 236 24.00 -8.98 34.96
N ALA A 237 23.92 -7.69 34.59
CA ALA A 237 25.10 -6.84 34.42
C ALA A 237 25.91 -6.66 35.72
N ILE A 238 25.26 -6.67 36.89
CA ILE A 238 25.93 -6.69 38.20
C ILE A 238 26.61 -8.05 38.44
N HIS A 239 25.96 -9.17 38.11
CA HIS A 239 26.51 -10.52 38.25
C HIS A 239 27.82 -10.71 37.44
N ILE A 240 27.93 -10.09 36.26
CA ILE A 240 29.15 -10.13 35.44
C ILE A 240 30.12 -8.95 35.65
N GLY A 241 29.81 -8.02 36.57
CA GLY A 241 30.70 -6.92 36.98
C GLY A 241 30.71 -5.68 36.08
N GLN A 242 29.74 -5.52 35.18
CA GLN A 242 29.62 -4.38 34.26
C GLN A 242 28.88 -3.20 34.91
N TYR A 243 29.49 -2.60 35.95
CA TYR A 243 28.83 -1.58 36.79
C TYR A 243 28.35 -0.33 36.06
N ALA A 244 29.06 0.12 35.01
CA ALA A 244 28.63 1.26 34.20
C ALA A 244 27.34 0.96 33.41
N GLN A 245 27.21 -0.26 32.91
CA GLN A 245 26.08 -0.74 32.11
C GLN A 245 24.85 -1.00 33.00
N ALA A 246 25.03 -1.73 34.11
CA ALA A 246 24.02 -1.91 35.14
C ALA A 246 23.40 -0.58 35.61
N ARG A 247 24.24 0.45 35.81
CA ARG A 247 23.80 1.80 36.17
C ARG A 247 22.94 2.45 35.09
N VAL A 248 23.34 2.34 33.82
CA VAL A 248 22.58 2.90 32.69
C VAL A 248 21.23 2.20 32.53
N LEU A 249 21.19 0.88 32.71
CA LEU A 249 19.96 0.08 32.67
C LEU A 249 18.99 0.48 33.80
N LEU A 250 19.49 0.59 35.04
CA LEU A 250 18.70 1.05 36.20
C LEU A 250 18.22 2.51 36.09
N LEU A 251 18.96 3.39 35.41
CA LEU A 251 18.52 4.77 35.18
C LEU A 251 17.33 4.84 34.20
N GLN A 252 17.20 3.86 33.30
CA GLN A 252 16.12 3.85 32.30
C GLN A 252 14.75 3.45 32.87
N THR A 253 14.70 2.78 34.02
CA THR A 253 13.44 2.30 34.63
C THR A 253 12.72 3.33 35.51
N ILE A 254 13.27 4.54 35.65
CA ILE A 254 12.80 5.54 36.63
C ILE A 254 11.61 6.37 36.09
N PRO A 255 10.43 6.35 36.73
CA PRO A 255 9.42 7.39 36.54
C PRO A 255 9.82 8.67 37.30
N VAL A 256 9.65 9.83 36.65
CA VAL A 256 10.27 11.14 36.95
C VAL A 256 9.93 11.78 38.33
N ARG A 257 9.31 11.08 39.29
CA ARG A 257 8.82 11.69 40.55
C ARG A 257 9.10 11.00 41.88
N GLU A 258 9.61 9.77 41.94
CA GLU A 258 9.97 9.14 43.23
C GLU A 258 11.31 8.40 43.12
N THR A 259 12.36 8.95 43.74
CA THR A 259 13.65 8.31 43.94
C THR A 259 13.89 8.07 45.44
N SER A 260 14.33 6.86 45.80
CA SER A 260 14.70 6.53 47.18
C SER A 260 16.17 6.88 47.45
N SER A 261 16.51 7.22 48.70
CA SER A 261 17.90 7.48 49.11
C SER A 261 18.81 6.27 48.86
N GLU A 262 18.27 5.06 49.01
CA GLU A 262 18.97 3.80 48.74
C GLU A 262 19.28 3.61 47.24
N LEU A 263 18.40 4.04 46.34
CA LEU A 263 18.66 4.02 44.89
C LEU A 263 19.70 5.08 44.50
N GLU A 264 19.62 6.29 45.04
CA GLU A 264 20.62 7.35 44.81
C GLU A 264 22.02 6.91 45.31
N SER A 265 22.11 6.23 46.46
CA SER A 265 23.37 5.65 46.95
C SER A 265 23.87 4.49 46.08
N ARG A 266 22.99 3.56 45.64
CA ARG A 266 23.37 2.50 44.67
C ARG A 266 23.91 3.12 43.36
N LEU A 267 23.30 4.20 42.87
CA LEU A 267 23.75 4.90 41.67
C LEU A 267 25.08 5.65 41.89
N ALA A 268 25.29 6.28 43.06
CA ALA A 268 26.57 6.89 43.42
C ALA A 268 27.72 5.87 43.46
N GLU A 269 27.47 4.70 44.06
CA GLU A 269 28.46 3.61 44.12
C GLU A 269 28.76 3.01 42.75
N LEU A 270 27.74 2.74 41.93
CA LEU A 270 27.93 2.26 40.57
C LEU A 270 28.65 3.31 39.71
N ALA A 271 28.35 4.61 39.89
CA ALA A 271 29.08 5.70 39.23
C ALA A 271 30.55 5.77 39.67
N LEU A 272 30.87 5.63 40.95
CA LEU A 272 32.26 5.54 41.43
C LEU A 272 32.99 4.32 40.87
N ARG A 273 32.36 3.13 40.88
CA ARG A 273 32.95 1.91 40.31
C ARG A 273 33.13 1.99 38.79
N ALA A 274 32.34 2.83 38.12
CA ALA A 274 32.49 3.20 36.72
C ALA A 274 33.47 4.37 36.46
N GLY A 275 34.05 5.00 37.49
CA GLY A 275 34.98 6.12 37.38
C GLY A 275 34.35 7.50 37.15
N LEU A 276 33.03 7.64 37.28
CA LEU A 276 32.26 8.83 36.90
C LEU A 276 32.07 9.78 38.10
N SER A 277 33.17 10.42 38.49
CA SER A 277 33.31 11.24 39.71
C SER A 277 32.29 12.37 39.86
N MET A 278 32.00 13.15 38.81
CA MET A 278 31.02 14.26 38.90
C MET A 278 29.58 13.78 39.04
N GLU A 279 29.27 12.61 38.48
CA GLU A 279 27.95 12.00 38.61
C GLU A 279 27.78 11.39 40.00
N ALA A 280 28.83 10.75 40.52
CA ALA A 280 28.92 10.36 41.92
C ALA A 280 28.79 11.57 42.88
N VAL A 281 29.40 12.73 42.60
CA VAL A 281 29.16 13.98 43.34
C VAL A 281 27.66 14.34 43.36
N ALA A 282 26.99 14.31 42.22
CA ALA A 282 25.57 14.67 42.13
C ALA A 282 24.62 13.66 42.80
N HIS A 283 24.95 12.37 42.78
CA HIS A 283 24.21 11.34 43.50
C HIS A 283 24.50 11.38 45.02
N TYR A 284 25.76 11.60 45.43
CA TYR A 284 26.09 11.79 46.84
C TYR A 284 25.53 13.08 47.43
N LEU A 285 25.45 14.18 46.67
CA LEU A 285 24.76 15.39 47.12
C LEU A 285 23.28 15.09 47.40
N ARG A 286 22.58 14.40 46.49
CA ARG A 286 21.20 13.95 46.70
C ARG A 286 21.06 12.98 47.87
N ALA A 287 22.01 12.07 48.10
CA ALA A 287 22.04 11.19 49.25
C ALA A 287 22.28 11.96 50.58
N VAL A 288 23.19 12.95 50.59
CA VAL A 288 23.43 13.86 51.73
C VAL A 288 22.18 14.68 52.05
N GLU A 289 21.48 15.19 51.03
CA GLU A 289 20.21 15.91 51.17
C GLU A 289 19.08 15.00 51.68
N ALA A 290 19.09 13.72 51.29
CA ALA A 290 18.19 12.70 51.82
C ALA A 290 18.63 12.12 53.19
N GLY A 291 19.76 12.58 53.76
CA GLY A 291 20.16 12.33 55.15
C GLY A 291 21.41 11.48 55.39
N ASP A 292 22.19 11.12 54.36
CA ASP A 292 23.42 10.32 54.51
C ASP A 292 24.63 11.18 54.94
N GLU A 293 25.10 11.03 56.18
CA GLU A 293 26.31 11.73 56.66
C GLU A 293 27.62 11.17 56.07
N GLN A 294 27.67 9.88 55.75
CA GLN A 294 28.90 9.20 55.31
C GLN A 294 29.29 9.63 53.89
N ALA A 295 28.31 9.95 53.05
CA ALA A 295 28.50 10.54 51.74
C ALA A 295 29.25 11.90 51.76
N ARG A 296 29.23 12.67 52.88
CA ARG A 296 29.83 14.03 52.94
C ARG A 296 31.36 14.05 53.07
N GLU A 297 31.98 13.06 53.73
CA GLU A 297 33.46 12.99 53.80
C GLU A 297 34.04 12.60 52.43
N HIS A 298 33.38 11.66 51.74
CA HIS A 298 33.71 11.29 50.37
C HIS A 298 33.58 12.49 49.40
N LEU A 299 32.53 13.30 49.55
CA LEU A 299 32.29 14.50 48.76
C LEU A 299 33.40 15.57 48.90
N ALA A 300 33.86 15.85 50.12
CA ALA A 300 34.86 16.90 50.36
C ALA A 300 36.24 16.58 49.76
N GLN A 301 36.66 15.31 49.86
CA GLN A 301 37.89 14.82 49.22
C GLN A 301 37.74 14.86 47.69
N LEU A 302 36.58 14.43 47.18
CA LEU A 302 36.28 14.42 45.76
C LEU A 302 36.34 15.85 45.16
N PHE A 303 35.82 16.87 45.85
CA PHE A 303 35.95 18.27 45.41
C PHE A 303 37.39 18.79 45.38
N PHE A 304 38.25 18.36 46.31
CA PHE A 304 39.67 18.72 46.30
C PHE A 304 40.40 18.08 45.11
N ASP A 305 40.17 16.78 44.87
CA ASP A 305 40.77 16.05 43.75
C ASP A 305 40.24 16.52 42.38
N LEU A 306 38.99 17.00 42.34
CA LEU A 306 38.39 17.69 41.19
C LEU A 306 38.84 19.15 41.02
N GLY A 307 39.67 19.68 41.93
CA GLY A 307 40.19 21.05 41.86
C GLY A 307 39.16 22.15 42.06
N GLN A 308 37.99 21.85 42.64
CA GLN A 308 36.97 22.85 42.97
C GLN A 308 37.35 23.56 44.28
N LEU A 309 38.42 24.36 44.22
CA LEU A 309 39.18 24.80 45.40
C LEU A 309 38.37 25.60 46.42
N HIS A 310 37.32 26.33 46.03
CA HIS A 310 36.44 27.02 46.98
C HIS A 310 35.38 26.13 47.61
N GLU A 311 34.85 25.12 46.92
CA GLU A 311 33.95 24.12 47.53
C GLU A 311 34.74 23.16 48.41
N ALA A 312 35.94 22.78 47.97
CA ALA A 312 36.94 22.11 48.78
C ALA A 312 37.36 22.98 49.98
N GLU A 313 37.58 24.30 49.83
CA GLU A 313 37.82 25.22 50.94
C GLU A 313 36.63 25.25 51.90
N HIS A 314 35.41 25.38 51.40
CA HIS A 314 34.19 25.46 52.21
C HIS A 314 33.97 24.17 53.03
N HIS A 315 33.99 23.01 52.37
CA HIS A 315 33.89 21.73 53.04
C HIS A 315 35.11 21.45 53.94
N ALA A 316 36.33 21.84 53.55
CA ALA A 316 37.52 21.70 54.38
C ALA A 316 37.55 22.65 55.59
N GLU A 317 36.96 23.84 55.51
CA GLU A 317 36.81 24.77 56.63
C GLU A 317 35.76 24.24 57.62
N ILE A 318 34.65 23.67 57.12
CA ILE A 318 33.66 22.95 57.95
C ILE A 318 34.32 21.75 58.64
N LEU A 319 35.18 21.00 57.93
CA LEU A 319 35.98 19.92 58.51
C LEU A 319 37.09 20.43 59.47
N ALA A 320 37.70 21.59 59.21
CA ALA A 320 38.76 22.19 60.03
C ALA A 320 38.25 22.71 61.39
N GLN A 321 36.94 22.96 61.49
CA GLN A 321 36.24 23.31 62.74
C GLN A 321 36.04 22.10 63.66
N THR A 322 36.40 20.88 63.22
CA THR A 322 36.43 19.70 64.08
C THR A 322 37.35 19.89 65.30
N THR A 323 36.98 19.26 66.42
CA THR A 323 37.73 19.31 67.68
C THR A 323 38.92 18.36 67.73
N ASP A 324 39.13 17.53 66.70
CA ASP A 324 40.27 16.61 66.55
C ASP A 324 41.52 17.33 65.96
N PRO A 325 42.64 17.45 66.71
CA PRO A 325 43.84 18.16 66.25
C PRO A 325 44.51 17.56 65.01
N ASN A 326 44.42 16.23 64.81
CA ASN A 326 45.03 15.54 63.68
C ASN A 326 44.17 15.66 62.42
N LYS A 327 42.84 15.78 62.56
CA LYS A 327 41.97 16.20 61.45
C LYS A 327 42.21 17.69 61.12
N ARG A 328 42.35 18.56 62.13
CA ARG A 328 42.60 20.01 61.93
C ARG A 328 43.94 20.36 61.27
N LYS A 329 45.07 19.74 61.65
CA LYS A 329 46.38 20.02 60.99
C LYS A 329 46.35 19.63 59.51
N ARG A 330 45.70 18.51 59.17
CA ARG A 330 45.52 18.08 57.78
C ARG A 330 44.69 19.09 56.99
N ALA A 331 43.60 19.59 57.57
CA ALA A 331 42.80 20.64 56.96
C ALA A 331 43.56 21.98 56.78
N LEU A 332 44.46 22.38 57.69
CA LEU A 332 45.23 23.63 57.57
C LEU A 332 46.31 23.62 56.48
N VAL A 333 47.01 22.50 56.27
CA VAL A 333 47.98 22.39 55.16
C VAL A 333 47.24 22.34 53.83
N MET A 334 46.11 21.62 53.78
CA MET A 334 45.19 21.64 52.65
C MET A 334 44.73 23.08 52.35
N LEU A 335 44.33 23.85 53.38
CA LEU A 335 43.94 25.26 53.26
C LEU A 335 45.04 26.20 52.77
N GLY A 336 46.30 26.03 53.22
CA GLY A 336 47.42 26.88 52.77
C GLY A 336 47.76 26.69 51.30
N VAL A 337 47.79 25.42 50.84
CA VAL A 337 48.00 25.07 49.42
C VAL A 337 46.79 25.47 48.57
N ILE A 338 45.57 25.36 49.10
CA ILE A 338 44.37 25.92 48.48
C ILE A 338 44.53 27.45 48.32
N ARG A 339 44.93 28.19 49.36
CA ARG A 339 45.01 29.68 49.30
C ARG A 339 46.11 30.24 48.42
N GLU A 340 47.25 29.56 48.30
CA GLU A 340 48.24 29.90 47.26
C GLU A 340 47.62 29.77 45.86
N ARG A 341 46.90 28.67 45.60
CA ARG A 341 46.22 28.42 44.34
C ARG A 341 45.02 29.34 44.09
N LEU A 342 44.39 29.88 45.15
CA LEU A 342 43.35 30.90 45.06
C LEU A 342 43.91 32.32 44.78
N GLY A 343 45.22 32.49 44.69
CA GLY A 343 45.83 33.76 44.27
C GLY A 343 45.78 34.88 45.30
N ASP A 344 45.35 34.60 46.54
CA ASP A 344 45.57 35.51 47.67
C ASP A 344 47.06 35.48 48.03
N PHE A 345 47.92 36.07 47.18
CA PHE A 345 49.36 36.03 47.38
C PHE A 345 49.80 36.71 48.67
N ARG A 346 48.94 37.55 49.28
CA ARG A 346 49.19 38.18 50.57
C ARG A 346 48.82 37.24 51.72
N GLY A 347 47.67 36.58 51.67
CA GLY A 347 47.25 35.54 52.61
C GLY A 347 48.03 34.24 52.49
N ALA A 348 48.56 33.95 51.30
CA ALA A 348 49.50 32.86 51.04
C ALA A 348 50.92 33.25 51.47
N SER A 349 51.41 34.47 51.19
CA SER A 349 52.61 34.99 51.89
C SER A 349 52.42 34.92 53.39
N LEU A 350 51.24 35.23 53.94
CA LEU A 350 50.96 35.09 55.37
C LEU A 350 50.91 33.63 55.85
N ALA A 351 50.30 32.71 55.10
CA ALA A 351 50.23 31.29 55.45
C ALA A 351 51.60 30.59 55.35
N PHE A 352 52.46 31.06 54.43
CA PHE A 352 53.84 30.60 54.27
C PHE A 352 54.82 31.33 55.19
N GLU A 353 54.64 32.62 55.50
CA GLU A 353 55.41 33.34 56.53
C GLU A 353 55.07 32.80 57.93
N GLN A 354 53.80 32.43 58.18
CA GLN A 354 53.40 31.63 59.36
C GLN A 354 54.00 30.21 59.37
N ALA A 355 54.76 29.84 58.32
CA ALA A 355 55.49 28.59 58.21
C ALA A 355 57.03 28.72 57.99
N ALA A 356 57.65 29.91 57.78
CA ALA A 356 58.99 30.00 57.14
C ALA A 356 59.96 31.19 57.48
N GLN A 357 60.01 31.74 58.70
CA GLN A 357 60.64 33.04 59.04
C GLN A 357 62.22 33.21 59.09
N ASP A 358 63.06 32.67 58.17
CA ASP A 358 64.52 32.47 58.46
C ASP A 358 65.71 33.14 57.64
N ASP A 359 65.88 33.11 56.30
CA ASP A 359 67.23 33.21 55.62
C ASP A 359 67.45 34.23 54.42
N LEU A 360 68.72 34.59 54.08
CA LEU A 360 69.11 35.58 53.02
C LEU A 360 70.45 35.35 52.20
N SER A 361 70.41 35.28 50.85
CA SER A 361 71.61 35.20 49.93
C SER A 361 71.41 35.83 48.50
N PRO A 362 72.23 35.59 47.44
CA PRO A 362 71.83 35.89 46.04
C PRO A 362 70.52 35.22 45.61
N SER A 363 70.17 34.07 46.22
CA SER A 363 68.82 33.49 46.12
C SER A 363 67.75 34.46 46.60
N SER A 364 68.07 35.33 47.55
CA SER A 364 67.15 36.31 48.14
C SER A 364 67.17 37.65 47.43
N TRP A 365 68.25 38.04 46.73
CA TRP A 365 68.13 39.07 45.69
C TRP A 365 67.22 38.59 44.54
N ALA A 366 67.22 37.29 44.23
CA ALA A 366 66.23 36.71 43.31
C ALA A 366 64.83 36.58 43.92
N THR A 367 64.65 36.17 45.19
CA THR A 367 63.33 36.09 45.84
C THR A 367 62.72 37.48 46.06
N LEU A 368 63.51 38.47 46.44
CA LEU A 368 63.07 39.86 46.57
C LEU A 368 62.90 40.54 45.21
N GLY A 369 63.72 40.21 44.21
CA GLY A 369 63.48 40.61 42.83
C GLY A 369 62.17 40.01 42.29
N ALA A 370 61.84 38.77 42.65
CA ALA A 370 60.57 38.12 42.30
C ALA A 370 59.38 38.71 43.07
N LEU A 371 59.53 39.10 44.34
CA LEU A 371 58.49 39.86 45.05
C LEU A 371 58.33 41.28 44.50
N ALA A 372 59.42 41.99 44.17
CA ALA A 372 59.36 43.32 43.57
C ALA A 372 58.73 43.32 42.17
N VAL A 373 58.79 42.18 41.45
CA VAL A 373 58.03 41.92 40.22
C VAL A 373 56.53 41.73 40.53
N LYS A 374 56.17 41.08 41.65
CA LYS A 374 54.79 41.06 42.17
C LYS A 374 54.30 42.41 42.73
N GLU A 375 55.21 43.38 42.92
CA GLU A 375 54.93 44.78 43.30
C GLU A 375 55.03 45.77 42.12
N GLU A 376 55.25 45.29 40.89
CA GLU A 376 55.20 46.05 39.62
C GLU A 376 56.24 47.19 39.43
N ARG A 377 57.41 47.14 40.09
CA ARG A 377 58.44 48.22 40.02
C ARG A 377 59.60 47.90 39.08
N PHE A 378 59.34 48.01 37.79
CA PHE A 378 60.16 47.42 36.73
C PHE A 378 61.48 48.14 36.42
N ASP A 379 61.54 49.47 36.46
CA ASP A 379 62.76 50.25 36.17
C ASP A 379 63.91 49.92 37.14
N ILE A 380 63.57 49.69 38.42
CA ILE A 380 64.51 49.27 39.47
C ILE A 380 64.90 47.81 39.29
N ALA A 381 63.96 46.93 38.93
CA ALA A 381 64.26 45.54 38.58
C ALA A 381 65.28 45.48 37.42
N ALA A 382 65.06 46.26 36.34
CA ALA A 382 66.01 46.42 35.21
C ALA A 382 67.44 46.66 35.69
N GLN A 383 67.59 47.63 36.59
CA GLN A 383 68.90 48.11 37.03
C GLN A 383 69.58 47.13 37.98
N GLU A 384 68.86 46.53 38.93
CA GLU A 384 69.46 45.53 39.82
C GLU A 384 69.90 44.28 39.06
N TYR A 385 69.09 43.82 38.10
CA TYR A 385 69.45 42.68 37.24
C TYR A 385 70.55 43.04 36.20
N GLU A 386 70.60 44.27 35.67
CA GLU A 386 71.68 44.71 34.78
C GLU A 386 73.06 44.73 35.45
N LYS A 387 73.12 45.00 36.76
CA LYS A 387 74.34 44.87 37.55
C LYS A 387 74.81 43.42 37.63
N VAL A 388 73.89 42.48 37.85
CA VAL A 388 74.19 41.03 37.83
C VAL A 388 74.69 40.61 36.45
N TRP A 389 74.10 41.10 35.37
CA TRP A 389 74.49 40.74 33.99
C TRP A 389 75.91 41.16 33.63
N LYS A 390 76.23 42.44 33.86
CA LYS A 390 77.52 43.01 33.49
C LYS A 390 78.65 42.42 34.31
N ALA A 391 78.40 42.09 35.59
CA ALA A 391 79.34 41.36 36.43
C ALA A 391 79.66 39.94 35.88
N GLY A 392 78.71 39.31 35.19
CA GLY A 392 78.88 38.04 34.46
C GLY A 392 79.53 38.16 33.07
N GLY A 393 79.98 39.36 32.66
CA GLY A 393 80.66 39.57 31.38
C GLY A 393 79.74 39.60 30.15
N MET A 394 78.45 39.95 30.34
CA MET A 394 77.44 40.01 29.27
C MET A 394 77.20 38.69 28.52
N LYS A 395 77.52 37.56 29.16
CA LYS A 395 77.29 36.19 28.67
C LYS A 395 75.98 35.57 29.13
N ASP A 396 75.39 36.10 30.21
CA ASP A 396 74.15 35.57 30.80
C ASP A 396 72.93 36.15 30.08
N VAL A 397 72.49 35.43 29.05
CA VAL A 397 71.41 35.84 28.13
C VAL A 397 70.08 36.04 28.85
N ALA A 398 69.79 35.26 29.90
CA ALA A 398 68.54 35.40 30.66
C ALA A 398 68.48 36.76 31.39
N MET A 399 69.63 37.21 31.90
CA MET A 399 69.73 38.54 32.46
C MET A 399 69.60 39.63 31.38
N ALA A 400 70.17 39.42 30.18
CA ALA A 400 70.01 40.31 29.03
C ALA A 400 68.53 40.53 28.64
N GLU A 401 67.79 39.43 28.52
CA GLU A 401 66.36 39.39 28.17
C GLU A 401 65.52 40.13 29.22
N MET A 402 65.81 39.88 30.50
CA MET A 402 65.13 40.53 31.63
C MET A 402 65.38 42.04 31.69
N ILE A 403 66.57 42.50 31.32
CA ILE A 403 66.90 43.94 31.23
C ILE A 403 66.15 44.59 30.06
N VAL A 404 66.05 43.91 28.91
CA VAL A 404 65.25 44.36 27.77
C VAL A 404 63.77 44.44 28.13
N GLU A 405 63.22 43.44 28.85
CA GLU A 405 61.83 43.46 29.32
C GLU A 405 61.55 44.66 30.22
N TYR A 406 62.44 44.93 31.18
CA TYR A 406 62.24 46.02 32.13
C TYR A 406 62.53 47.42 31.54
N TRP A 407 63.47 47.56 30.59
CA TRP A 407 63.57 48.78 29.78
C TRP A 407 62.31 49.03 28.94
N THR A 408 61.72 47.97 28.38
CA THR A 408 60.45 48.03 27.64
C THR A 408 59.30 48.47 28.56
N LYS A 409 59.18 47.88 29.77
CA LYS A 409 58.19 48.29 30.79
C LYS A 409 58.41 49.71 31.34
N SER A 410 59.60 50.30 31.17
CA SER A 410 59.88 51.71 31.44
C SER A 410 59.66 52.67 30.24
N GLY A 411 59.32 52.13 29.06
CA GLY A 411 58.99 52.91 27.86
C GLY A 411 60.16 53.29 26.95
N GLN A 412 61.39 52.78 27.16
CA GLN A 412 62.59 53.20 26.42
C GLN A 412 62.91 52.30 25.21
N ILE A 413 62.05 52.30 24.20
CA ILE A 413 62.09 51.33 23.08
C ILE A 413 63.40 51.37 22.28
N ASP A 414 63.95 52.54 21.92
CA ASP A 414 65.21 52.62 21.15
C ASP A 414 66.40 52.01 21.89
N GLN A 415 66.46 52.15 23.22
CA GLN A 415 67.49 51.54 24.07
C GLN A 415 67.34 50.01 24.07
N ALA A 416 66.12 49.51 24.12
CA ALA A 416 65.81 48.09 24.05
C ALA A 416 66.15 47.50 22.66
N VAL A 417 65.77 48.16 21.55
CA VAL A 417 66.18 47.79 20.17
C VAL A 417 67.70 47.71 20.05
N ALA A 418 68.41 48.75 20.50
CA ALA A 418 69.86 48.83 20.37
C ALA A 418 70.58 47.80 21.24
N THR A 419 70.06 47.49 22.44
CA THR A 419 70.61 46.45 23.32
C THR A 419 70.38 45.07 22.72
N SER A 420 69.20 44.84 22.14
CA SER A 420 68.87 43.62 21.42
C SER A 420 69.77 43.43 20.18
N LEU A 421 69.86 44.41 19.28
CA LEU A 421 70.71 44.29 18.08
C LEU A 421 72.21 44.08 18.41
N LYS A 422 72.73 44.66 19.50
CA LYS A 422 74.10 44.39 19.96
C LYS A 422 74.31 42.93 20.37
N LEU A 423 73.30 42.30 20.99
CA LEU A 423 73.33 40.87 21.29
C LEU A 423 73.17 40.03 20.01
N ALA A 424 72.41 40.51 19.02
CA ALA A 424 72.24 39.87 17.70
C ALA A 424 73.52 39.83 16.85
N ASP A 425 74.33 40.88 16.89
CA ASP A 425 75.57 40.97 16.10
C ASP A 425 76.80 40.41 16.84
N ASN A 426 76.71 40.12 18.14
CA ASN A 426 77.78 39.51 18.94
C ASN A 426 78.08 38.06 18.51
N THR A 427 79.25 37.84 17.90
CA THR A 427 79.67 36.50 17.40
C THR A 427 80.07 35.51 18.49
N ASP A 428 80.36 35.98 19.71
CA ASP A 428 80.69 35.12 20.86
C ASP A 428 79.44 34.62 21.61
N ALA A 429 78.28 35.26 21.39
CA ALA A 429 76.99 34.78 21.89
C ALA A 429 76.54 33.55 21.07
N ALA A 430 75.83 32.61 21.71
CA ALA A 430 75.41 31.42 20.98
C ALA A 430 74.39 31.83 19.90
N PRO A 431 74.36 31.16 18.72
CA PRO A 431 73.48 31.57 17.63
C PRO A 431 71.99 31.66 17.99
N LYS A 432 71.50 30.87 18.96
CA LYS A 432 70.13 30.95 19.50
C LYS A 432 69.85 32.29 20.20
N ASP A 433 70.84 32.85 20.86
CA ASP A 433 70.72 34.09 21.64
C ASP A 433 70.72 35.29 20.67
N ARG A 434 71.56 35.19 19.64
CA ARG A 434 71.60 36.13 18.52
C ARG A 434 70.27 36.17 17.77
N LEU A 435 69.66 35.01 17.55
CA LEU A 435 68.32 34.87 16.95
C LEU A 435 67.26 35.58 17.78
N ARG A 436 67.12 35.25 19.08
CA ARG A 436 66.15 35.92 19.97
C ARG A 436 66.34 37.43 19.99
N ALA A 437 67.58 37.89 19.94
CA ALA A 437 67.90 39.31 19.84
C ALA A 437 67.51 39.96 18.50
N MET A 438 67.55 39.24 17.37
CA MET A 438 67.00 39.73 16.10
C MET A 438 65.47 39.80 16.14
N GLU A 439 64.80 38.82 16.76
CA GLU A 439 63.35 38.80 16.88
C GLU A 439 62.79 39.91 17.76
N SER A 440 63.43 40.13 18.91
CA SER A 440 63.10 41.21 19.85
C SER A 440 63.35 42.58 19.19
N ALA A 441 64.46 42.73 18.46
CA ALA A 441 64.71 43.92 17.65
C ALA A 441 63.63 44.14 16.57
N ALA A 442 63.23 43.11 15.82
CA ALA A 442 62.19 43.22 14.79
C ALA A 442 60.81 43.57 15.38
N HIS A 443 60.46 43.00 16.54
CA HIS A 443 59.23 43.35 17.27
C HIS A 443 59.19 44.85 17.61
N MET A 444 60.28 45.39 18.14
CA MET A 444 60.38 46.80 18.49
C MET A 444 60.54 47.72 17.26
N GLN A 445 61.16 47.27 16.16
CA GLN A 445 61.21 48.00 14.88
C GLN A 445 59.82 48.19 14.27
N ARG A 446 58.93 47.19 14.41
CA ARG A 446 57.50 47.33 14.04
C ARG A 446 56.81 48.38 14.93
N GLN A 447 57.03 48.34 16.24
CA GLN A 447 56.48 49.35 17.17
C GLN A 447 56.99 50.77 16.87
N ALA A 448 58.20 50.89 16.32
CA ALA A 448 58.77 52.15 15.83
C ALA A 448 58.28 52.56 14.41
N GLY A 449 57.29 51.86 13.83
CA GLY A 449 56.66 52.22 12.57
C GLY A 449 57.47 51.88 11.31
N SER A 450 58.35 50.88 11.36
CA SER A 450 59.19 50.46 10.21
C SER A 450 58.97 48.98 9.84
N PRO A 451 57.79 48.60 9.31
CA PRO A 451 57.42 47.19 9.07
C PRO A 451 58.36 46.48 8.09
N ASP A 452 58.70 47.09 6.95
CA ASP A 452 59.69 46.54 6.00
C ASP A 452 61.07 46.27 6.61
N ALA A 453 61.51 47.15 7.52
CA ALA A 453 62.80 46.99 8.20
C ALA A 453 62.75 45.82 9.21
N ALA A 454 61.63 45.66 9.91
CA ALA A 454 61.36 44.49 10.73
C ALA A 454 61.28 43.20 9.88
N ALA A 455 60.60 43.23 8.73
CA ALA A 455 60.50 42.11 7.79
C ALA A 455 61.88 41.65 7.34
N ARG A 456 62.73 42.58 6.88
CA ARG A 456 64.11 42.29 6.44
C ARG A 456 65.01 41.82 7.59
N THR A 457 64.78 42.29 8.82
CA THR A 457 65.48 41.78 10.02
C THR A 457 65.07 40.33 10.32
N LEU A 458 63.80 39.97 10.16
CA LEU A 458 63.33 38.59 10.29
C LEU A 458 63.81 37.68 9.14
N LEU A 459 63.90 38.17 7.90
CA LEU A 459 64.55 37.43 6.79
C LEU A 459 66.03 37.17 7.08
N ARG A 460 66.75 38.14 7.66
CA ARG A 460 68.15 37.94 8.12
C ARG A 460 68.24 36.91 9.25
N ALA A 461 67.28 36.91 10.17
CA ALA A 461 67.20 35.90 11.22
C ALA A 461 66.96 34.50 10.61
N ALA A 462 66.01 34.36 9.68
CA ALA A 462 65.67 33.11 8.97
C ALA A 462 66.83 32.52 8.14
N ALA A 463 67.85 33.32 7.84
CA ALA A 463 69.06 32.92 7.13
C ALA A 463 70.23 32.49 8.05
N LEU A 464 70.09 32.56 9.38
CA LEU A 464 71.13 32.14 10.32
C LEU A 464 71.29 30.60 10.31
N PRO A 465 72.51 30.04 10.22
CA PRO A 465 72.74 28.58 10.14
C PRO A 465 72.29 27.74 11.34
N ALA A 466 71.85 28.38 12.42
CA ALA A 466 71.39 27.73 13.66
C ALA A 466 69.88 27.86 13.88
N VAL A 467 69.16 28.39 12.90
CA VAL A 467 67.69 28.41 12.88
C VAL A 467 67.24 27.12 12.21
N ASP A 468 66.49 26.31 12.96
CA ASP A 468 65.85 25.12 12.44
C ASP A 468 64.69 25.46 11.49
N ALA A 469 64.17 24.46 10.78
CA ALA A 469 63.13 24.66 9.77
C ALA A 469 61.84 25.27 10.34
N GLU A 470 61.42 24.84 11.53
CA GLU A 470 60.23 25.36 12.21
C GLU A 470 60.41 26.84 12.57
N LYS A 471 61.54 27.20 13.17
CA LYS A 471 61.79 28.60 13.53
C LYS A 471 61.99 29.49 12.30
N ARG A 472 62.49 28.94 11.20
CA ARG A 472 62.59 29.60 9.91
C ARG A 472 61.21 29.92 9.32
N THR A 473 60.25 28.99 9.37
CA THR A 473 58.89 29.23 8.84
C THR A 473 58.13 30.29 9.64
N ASP A 474 58.26 30.35 10.97
CA ASP A 474 57.72 31.46 11.79
C ASP A 474 58.24 32.84 11.34
N LEU A 475 59.56 32.95 11.16
CA LEU A 475 60.21 34.21 10.76
C LEU A 475 59.79 34.66 9.35
N LEU A 476 59.69 33.74 8.40
CA LEU A 476 59.16 33.99 7.05
C LEU A 476 57.67 34.40 7.10
N GLY A 477 56.83 33.67 7.82
CA GLY A 477 55.40 33.97 7.98
C GLY A 477 55.10 35.26 8.75
N ARG A 478 56.06 35.78 9.52
CA ARG A 478 56.02 37.12 10.12
C ARG A 478 56.58 38.19 9.17
N ALA A 479 57.58 37.87 8.36
CA ALA A 479 58.11 38.78 7.34
C ALA A 479 57.07 39.08 6.24
N GLU A 480 56.32 38.09 5.73
CA GLU A 480 55.23 38.33 4.77
C GLU A 480 54.20 39.32 5.31
N ARG A 481 53.70 39.12 6.54
CA ARG A 481 52.68 39.99 7.13
C ARG A 481 53.16 41.44 7.26
N LEU A 482 54.46 41.62 7.52
CA LEU A 482 55.10 42.92 7.58
C LEU A 482 55.30 43.54 6.19
N PHE A 483 55.55 42.76 5.13
CA PHE A 483 55.55 43.27 3.76
C PHE A 483 54.14 43.65 3.28
N LEU A 484 53.08 42.94 3.71
CA LEU A 484 51.70 43.36 3.45
C LEU A 484 51.32 44.62 4.24
N GLU A 485 51.79 44.74 5.50
CA GLU A 485 51.66 45.97 6.31
C GLU A 485 52.44 47.17 5.71
N GLY A 486 53.49 46.89 4.93
CA GLY A 486 54.28 47.86 4.14
C GLY A 486 53.85 48.03 2.68
N ASP A 487 52.68 47.51 2.27
CA ASP A 487 52.13 47.61 0.91
C ASP A 487 53.07 47.07 -0.20
N SER A 488 53.74 45.95 0.07
CA SER A 488 54.70 45.27 -0.83
C SER A 488 54.24 43.85 -1.24
N PRO A 489 53.14 43.70 -2.01
CA PRO A 489 52.51 42.39 -2.29
C PRO A 489 53.32 41.47 -3.22
N GLU A 490 54.29 41.98 -3.98
CA GLU A 490 55.24 41.14 -4.74
C GLU A 490 56.19 40.40 -3.78
N GLN A 491 56.84 41.16 -2.88
CA GLN A 491 57.77 40.63 -1.87
C GLN A 491 57.07 39.69 -0.88
N ALA A 492 55.81 39.97 -0.52
CA ALA A 492 54.96 39.05 0.23
C ALA A 492 54.76 37.71 -0.51
N GLY A 493 54.54 37.75 -1.84
CA GLY A 493 54.43 36.56 -2.68
C GLY A 493 55.72 35.74 -2.75
N ASP A 494 56.87 36.38 -2.94
CA ASP A 494 58.18 35.70 -2.94
C ASP A 494 58.44 35.00 -1.60
N VAL A 495 58.07 35.64 -0.49
CA VAL A 495 58.17 35.03 0.86
C VAL A 495 57.17 33.89 1.03
N LEU A 496 55.95 33.97 0.49
CA LEU A 496 54.99 32.85 0.50
C LEU A 496 55.45 31.67 -0.35
N VAL A 497 56.07 31.89 -1.50
CA VAL A 497 56.66 30.81 -2.31
C VAL A 497 57.83 30.16 -1.57
N THR A 498 58.72 30.95 -0.98
CA THR A 498 59.83 30.42 -0.15
C THR A 498 59.29 29.63 1.06
N LEU A 499 58.26 30.16 1.73
CA LEU A 499 57.60 29.50 2.85
C LEU A 499 56.88 28.21 2.40
N LEU A 500 56.30 28.19 1.19
CA LEU A 500 55.69 27.01 0.60
C LEU A 500 56.73 25.94 0.24
N GLU A 501 57.95 26.32 -0.15
CA GLU A 501 59.05 25.36 -0.34
C GLU A 501 59.55 24.79 0.99
N ASP A 502 59.71 25.64 2.01
CA ASP A 502 60.23 25.26 3.33
C ASP A 502 59.21 24.50 4.22
N THR A 503 57.89 24.64 3.99
CA THR A 503 56.85 24.02 4.82
C THR A 503 56.49 22.60 4.37
N ALA A 504 56.69 21.60 5.24
CA ALA A 504 56.31 20.21 4.98
C ALA A 504 54.80 20.04 4.72
N ARG A 505 54.40 18.97 4.02
CA ARG A 505 52.97 18.66 3.78
C ARG A 505 52.22 18.54 5.09
N GLY A 506 51.14 19.31 5.25
CA GLY A 506 50.39 19.42 6.50
C GLY A 506 49.49 20.66 6.55
N PRO A 507 48.76 20.87 7.66
CA PRO A 507 47.83 22.00 7.82
C PRO A 507 48.49 23.37 7.62
N ASP A 508 49.74 23.53 8.05
CA ASP A 508 50.48 24.79 7.91
C ASP A 508 50.79 25.08 6.43
N ARG A 509 51.01 24.06 5.61
CA ARG A 509 51.18 24.22 4.16
C ARG A 509 49.87 24.64 3.49
N ALA A 510 48.72 24.20 4.02
CA ALA A 510 47.42 24.63 3.52
C ALA A 510 47.19 26.12 3.80
N ASP A 511 47.52 26.62 4.99
CA ASP A 511 47.43 28.07 5.30
C ASP A 511 48.22 28.93 4.31
N VAL A 512 49.45 28.52 3.98
CA VAL A 512 50.30 29.20 2.98
C VAL A 512 49.66 29.19 1.59
N LEU A 513 49.06 28.07 1.17
CA LEU A 513 48.35 27.95 -0.10
C LEU A 513 47.06 28.80 -0.15
N LEU A 514 46.31 28.88 0.94
CA LEU A 514 45.13 29.76 1.05
C LEU A 514 45.51 31.25 1.00
N ARG A 515 46.67 31.62 1.57
CA ARG A 515 47.21 32.98 1.48
C ARG A 515 47.67 33.32 0.07
N LEU A 516 48.28 32.36 -0.65
CA LEU A 516 48.58 32.50 -2.08
C LEU A 516 47.31 32.64 -2.93
N ALA A 517 46.28 31.82 -2.70
CA ALA A 517 44.98 31.91 -3.36
C ALA A 517 44.34 33.31 -3.19
N ARG A 518 44.31 33.82 -1.95
CA ARG A 518 43.81 35.17 -1.64
C ARG A 518 44.69 36.28 -2.23
N LEU A 519 46.00 36.09 -2.32
CA LEU A 519 46.91 37.05 -2.93
C LEU A 519 46.69 37.15 -4.45
N GLU A 520 46.46 36.04 -5.16
CA GLU A 520 46.12 36.07 -6.59
C GLU A 520 44.74 36.74 -6.84
N GLN A 521 43.74 36.48 -6.00
CA GLN A 521 42.46 37.23 -6.01
C GLN A 521 42.68 38.75 -5.85
N THR A 522 43.54 39.14 -4.91
CA THR A 522 43.86 40.55 -4.61
C THR A 522 44.64 41.23 -5.73
N ARG A 523 45.49 40.47 -6.45
CA ARG A 523 46.26 40.94 -7.61
C ARG A 523 45.42 41.04 -8.90
N ALA A 524 44.36 40.25 -9.01
CA ALA A 524 43.41 40.25 -10.14
C ALA A 524 44.06 40.17 -11.55
N LEU A 525 45.15 39.40 -11.67
CA LEU A 525 45.85 39.16 -12.93
C LEU A 525 45.05 38.23 -13.86
N PRO A 526 45.34 38.18 -15.18
CA PRO A 526 44.76 37.17 -16.06
C PRO A 526 44.94 35.75 -15.51
N ASP A 527 43.91 34.93 -15.70
CA ASP A 527 43.80 33.54 -15.20
C ASP A 527 43.79 33.40 -13.66
N TRP A 528 43.54 34.47 -12.89
CA TRP A 528 43.52 34.40 -11.41
C TRP A 528 42.53 33.35 -10.87
N GLN A 529 41.39 33.14 -11.54
CA GLN A 529 40.35 32.19 -11.11
C GLN A 529 40.90 30.75 -11.11
N GLU A 530 41.53 30.32 -12.21
CA GLU A 530 42.11 28.97 -12.31
C GLU A 530 43.30 28.80 -11.35
N ARG A 531 44.16 29.82 -11.21
CA ARG A 531 45.27 29.79 -10.23
C ARG A 531 44.77 29.70 -8.79
N THR A 532 43.69 30.42 -8.48
CA THR A 532 43.03 30.36 -7.18
C THR A 532 42.50 28.96 -6.92
N VAL A 533 41.75 28.37 -7.86
CA VAL A 533 41.24 26.99 -7.76
C VAL A 533 42.39 26.00 -7.56
N VAL A 534 43.48 26.09 -8.33
CA VAL A 534 44.66 25.22 -8.16
C VAL A 534 45.28 25.35 -6.77
N PHE A 535 45.37 26.56 -6.20
CA PHE A 535 45.87 26.73 -4.83
C PHE A 535 44.86 26.25 -3.77
N LEU A 536 43.55 26.36 -4.00
CA LEU A 536 42.52 25.81 -3.12
C LEU A 536 42.54 24.27 -3.13
N GLU A 537 42.57 23.62 -4.29
CA GLU A 537 42.69 22.16 -4.44
C GLU A 537 43.99 21.65 -3.78
N GLN A 538 45.12 22.33 -3.98
CA GLN A 538 46.37 21.97 -3.29
C GLN A 538 46.33 22.18 -1.78
N ALA A 539 45.54 23.13 -1.27
CA ALA A 539 45.34 23.34 0.16
C ALA A 539 44.43 22.26 0.77
N GLU A 540 43.36 21.91 0.05
CA GLU A 540 42.41 20.84 0.36
C GLU A 540 43.10 19.47 0.50
N ASP A 541 44.10 19.19 -0.34
CA ASP A 541 44.86 17.92 -0.36
C ASP A 541 45.96 17.79 0.71
N GLN A 542 46.10 18.75 1.64
CA GLN A 542 47.12 18.66 2.67
C GLN A 542 46.75 17.65 3.78
N PRO A 543 47.68 16.73 4.14
CA PRO A 543 47.39 15.68 5.13
C PRO A 543 47.17 16.26 6.52
N GLY A 544 46.15 15.77 7.23
CA GLY A 544 45.84 16.19 8.59
C GLY A 544 45.07 17.52 8.71
N LEU A 545 44.61 18.11 7.60
CA LEU A 545 43.73 19.26 7.64
C LEU A 545 42.38 18.89 8.31
N PRO A 546 41.82 19.72 9.21
CA PRO A 546 40.51 19.46 9.81
C PRO A 546 39.43 19.30 8.72
N PRO A 547 38.56 18.27 8.79
CA PRO A 547 37.60 17.96 7.72
C PRO A 547 36.70 19.15 7.32
N GLU A 548 36.13 19.86 8.29
CA GLU A 548 35.30 21.06 8.04
C GLU A 548 36.08 22.22 7.38
N LYS A 549 37.39 22.37 7.66
CA LYS A 549 38.23 23.32 6.92
C LYS A 549 38.44 22.88 5.47
N ALA A 550 38.67 21.58 5.24
CA ALA A 550 38.78 21.06 3.89
C ALA A 550 37.47 21.26 3.10
N ALA A 551 36.31 21.13 3.76
CA ALA A 551 35.01 21.37 3.17
C ALA A 551 34.82 22.83 2.72
N GLN A 552 35.11 23.80 3.59
CA GLN A 552 35.00 25.24 3.27
C GLN A 552 35.92 25.67 2.10
N ILE A 553 37.07 25.02 1.96
CA ILE A 553 37.98 25.23 0.82
C ILE A 553 37.37 24.67 -0.48
N ALA A 554 36.76 23.49 -0.40
CA ALA A 554 36.07 22.87 -1.53
C ALA A 554 34.80 23.65 -1.96
N GLU A 555 34.03 24.20 -1.02
CA GLU A 555 32.93 25.16 -1.30
C GLU A 555 33.44 26.39 -2.05
N SER A 556 34.50 27.02 -1.53
CA SER A 556 35.14 28.18 -2.17
C SER A 556 35.64 27.89 -3.59
N SER A 557 36.08 26.64 -3.84
CA SER A 557 36.44 26.19 -5.18
C SER A 557 35.20 26.01 -6.08
N ALA A 558 34.14 25.40 -5.55
CA ALA A 558 32.90 25.17 -6.28
C ALA A 558 32.24 26.48 -6.73
N GLU A 559 32.20 27.51 -5.88
CA GLU A 559 31.65 28.83 -6.23
C GLU A 559 32.38 29.47 -7.42
N ILE A 560 33.71 29.39 -7.44
CA ILE A 560 34.52 29.91 -8.57
C ILE A 560 34.24 29.09 -9.84
N LEU A 561 34.19 27.76 -9.75
CA LEU A 561 33.92 26.87 -10.89
C LEU A 561 32.51 27.05 -11.47
N ILE A 562 31.50 27.27 -10.62
CA ILE A 562 30.13 27.64 -11.03
C ILE A 562 30.16 28.96 -11.81
N SER A 563 30.90 29.98 -11.34
CA SER A 563 31.03 31.26 -12.04
C SER A 563 31.72 31.16 -13.41
N GLN A 564 32.53 30.12 -13.62
CA GLN A 564 33.17 29.79 -14.90
C GLN A 564 32.31 28.88 -15.80
N GLY A 565 31.24 28.27 -15.26
CA GLY A 565 30.37 27.31 -15.96
C GLY A 565 30.88 25.86 -15.99
N ASP A 566 31.94 25.51 -15.25
CA ASP A 566 32.44 24.12 -15.17
C ASP A 566 31.62 23.29 -14.18
N ARG A 567 30.48 22.78 -14.68
CA ARG A 567 29.51 22.01 -13.88
C ARG A 567 30.10 20.73 -13.28
N ILE A 568 31.05 20.09 -13.98
CA ILE A 568 31.62 18.80 -13.55
C ILE A 568 32.57 19.02 -12.38
N ARG A 569 33.55 19.94 -12.52
CA ARG A 569 34.46 20.25 -11.41
C ARG A 569 33.71 20.88 -10.23
N ALA A 570 32.71 21.70 -10.48
CA ALA A 570 31.86 22.27 -9.43
C ALA A 570 31.13 21.20 -8.62
N LEU A 571 30.48 20.23 -9.27
CA LEU A 571 29.84 19.11 -8.57
C LEU A 571 30.86 18.28 -7.79
N GLN A 572 32.01 17.95 -8.38
CA GLN A 572 33.07 17.20 -7.70
C GLN A 572 33.63 17.94 -6.48
N ALA A 573 33.76 19.26 -6.54
CA ALA A 573 34.17 20.08 -5.40
C ALA A 573 33.10 20.06 -4.31
N MET A 574 31.82 20.18 -4.67
CA MET A 574 30.71 20.15 -3.71
C MET A 574 30.50 18.77 -3.07
N GLU A 575 30.72 17.67 -3.80
CA GLU A 575 30.75 16.31 -3.22
C GLU A 575 31.85 16.20 -2.17
N ARG A 576 33.06 16.72 -2.44
CA ARG A 576 34.15 16.74 -1.44
C ARG A 576 33.82 17.62 -0.25
N ALA A 577 33.12 18.75 -0.44
CA ALA A 577 32.64 19.59 0.65
C ALA A 577 31.68 18.83 1.58
N VAL A 578 30.66 18.18 1.02
CA VAL A 578 29.65 17.42 1.80
C VAL A 578 30.25 16.19 2.49
N ILE A 579 31.19 15.47 1.84
CA ILE A 579 31.85 14.29 2.44
C ILE A 579 32.75 14.65 3.63
N ARG A 580 33.34 15.86 3.62
CA ARG A 580 34.36 16.28 4.60
C ARG A 580 33.80 17.20 5.69
N GLY A 581 32.71 17.91 5.44
CA GLY A 581 32.17 18.91 6.35
C GLY A 581 30.92 18.46 7.09
N ASP A 582 30.52 19.25 8.09
CA ASP A 582 29.23 19.08 8.75
C ASP A 582 28.08 19.41 7.78
N GLU A 583 26.88 18.89 8.05
CA GLU A 583 25.71 19.17 7.21
C GLU A 583 25.15 20.57 7.52
N GLN A 584 25.55 21.56 6.71
CA GLN A 584 25.11 22.96 6.83
C GLN A 584 23.99 23.28 5.83
N PRO A 585 23.02 24.16 6.16
CA PRO A 585 21.85 24.41 5.31
C PRO A 585 22.24 24.96 3.92
N GLY A 586 23.16 25.93 3.87
CA GLY A 586 23.63 26.52 2.62
C GLY A 586 24.45 25.56 1.76
N ARG A 587 25.25 24.68 2.39
CA ARG A 587 26.06 23.65 1.74
C ARG A 587 25.19 22.64 1.01
N MET A 588 24.18 22.10 1.71
CA MET A 588 23.22 21.16 1.12
C MET A 588 22.37 21.83 0.02
N LEU A 589 22.02 23.11 0.17
CA LEU A 589 21.31 23.87 -0.87
C LEU A 589 22.14 24.02 -2.14
N GLN A 590 23.40 24.47 -2.04
CA GLN A 590 24.30 24.57 -3.19
C GLN A 590 24.58 23.19 -3.82
N PHE A 591 24.68 22.13 -3.02
CA PHE A 591 24.83 20.76 -3.51
C PHE A 591 23.61 20.27 -4.30
N GLY A 592 22.40 20.54 -3.82
CA GLY A 592 21.16 20.27 -4.56
C GLY A 592 21.16 20.94 -5.94
N TYR A 593 21.56 22.21 -6.01
CA TYR A 593 21.67 22.93 -7.29
C TYR A 593 22.75 22.35 -8.22
N ALA A 594 23.92 21.99 -7.68
CA ALA A 594 24.99 21.37 -8.48
C ALA A 594 24.58 20.00 -9.06
N LEU A 595 23.81 19.21 -8.30
CA LEU A 595 23.24 17.94 -8.74
C LEU A 595 22.13 18.13 -9.78
N ALA A 596 21.25 19.11 -9.56
CA ALA A 596 20.17 19.44 -10.50
C ALA A 596 20.69 19.95 -11.84
N ALA A 597 21.77 20.74 -11.85
CA ALA A 597 22.43 21.22 -13.08
C ALA A 597 23.14 20.12 -13.91
N MET A 598 23.17 18.90 -13.37
CA MET A 598 23.71 17.67 -13.97
C MET A 598 22.62 16.60 -14.17
N ASP A 599 21.34 16.97 -14.07
CA ASP A 599 20.15 16.11 -14.21
C ASP A 599 20.09 14.90 -13.24
N LEU A 600 20.80 14.98 -12.11
CA LEU A 600 20.85 13.94 -11.07
C LEU A 600 19.68 14.05 -10.08
N HIS A 601 18.44 14.07 -10.58
CA HIS A 601 17.24 14.48 -9.83
C HIS A 601 16.99 13.71 -8.52
N HIS A 602 17.27 12.40 -8.46
CA HIS A 602 17.17 11.63 -7.21
C HIS A 602 18.13 12.14 -6.11
N ARG A 603 19.39 12.45 -6.46
CA ARG A 603 20.37 12.97 -5.51
C ARG A 603 20.08 14.43 -5.17
N ALA A 604 19.62 15.22 -6.15
CA ALA A 604 19.22 16.60 -5.95
C ALA A 604 18.06 16.70 -4.94
N ARG A 605 17.03 15.85 -5.08
CA ARG A 605 15.94 15.69 -4.10
C ARG A 605 16.50 15.50 -2.69
N ASP A 606 17.41 14.54 -2.49
CA ASP A 606 17.93 14.20 -1.16
C ASP A 606 18.72 15.38 -0.55
N ALA A 607 19.53 16.06 -1.36
CA ALA A 607 20.27 17.25 -0.94
C ALA A 607 19.35 18.45 -0.61
N PHE A 608 18.32 18.71 -1.42
CA PHE A 608 17.35 19.77 -1.16
C PHE A 608 16.44 19.45 0.05
N ALA A 609 16.03 18.20 0.25
CA ALA A 609 15.31 17.76 1.43
C ALA A 609 16.16 18.00 2.69
N ARG A 610 17.44 17.62 2.66
CA ARG A 610 18.35 17.86 3.79
C ARG A 610 18.59 19.35 4.03
N ALA A 611 18.71 20.16 2.98
CA ALA A 611 18.79 21.62 3.09
C ALA A 611 17.52 22.22 3.75
N ALA A 612 16.34 21.71 3.40
CA ALA A 612 15.06 22.14 3.96
C ALA A 612 14.93 21.78 5.45
N GLU A 613 15.29 20.56 5.84
CA GLU A 613 15.34 20.11 7.25
C GLU A 613 16.29 20.97 8.11
N LEU A 614 17.42 21.37 7.53
CA LEU A 614 18.40 22.24 8.18
C LEU A 614 17.98 23.72 8.21
N GLY A 615 16.87 24.09 7.55
CA GLY A 615 16.32 25.44 7.58
C GLY A 615 16.91 26.41 6.55
N ALA A 616 17.32 25.93 5.37
CA ALA A 616 17.87 26.77 4.28
C ALA A 616 16.85 27.72 3.59
N GLY A 617 15.59 27.75 4.04
CA GLY A 617 14.56 28.67 3.55
C GLY A 617 13.82 28.19 2.28
N ASP A 618 13.11 29.12 1.65
CA ASP A 618 12.19 28.85 0.53
C ASP A 618 12.82 28.12 -0.65
N MET A 619 14.06 28.48 -1.01
CA MET A 619 14.74 27.92 -2.17
C MET A 619 15.02 26.41 -2.05
N ALA A 620 15.18 25.89 -0.82
CA ALA A 620 15.32 24.46 -0.60
C ALA A 620 14.02 23.70 -0.91
N TRP A 621 12.88 24.27 -0.49
CA TRP A 621 11.56 23.69 -0.78
C TRP A 621 11.18 23.77 -2.27
N ILE A 622 11.55 24.86 -2.96
CA ILE A 622 11.36 25.01 -4.41
C ILE A 622 12.25 24.00 -5.18
N GLY A 623 13.54 23.90 -4.83
CA GLY A 623 14.46 22.93 -5.44
C GLY A 623 14.04 21.48 -5.20
N LEU A 624 13.52 21.18 -4.00
CA LEU A 624 12.92 19.89 -3.67
C LEU A 624 11.68 19.60 -4.53
N ALA A 625 10.80 20.59 -4.71
CA ALA A 625 9.60 20.44 -5.54
C ALA A 625 9.91 20.21 -7.02
N TRP A 626 10.87 20.95 -7.61
CA TRP A 626 11.38 20.66 -8.96
C TRP A 626 12.01 19.28 -9.05
N SER A 627 12.72 18.83 -8.01
CA SER A 627 13.30 17.48 -8.01
C SER A 627 12.21 16.40 -7.97
N TYR A 628 11.11 16.61 -7.24
CA TYR A 628 9.95 15.70 -7.26
C TYR A 628 9.17 15.75 -8.58
N GLU A 629 9.03 16.90 -9.21
CA GLU A 629 8.41 17.05 -10.54
C GLU A 629 9.20 16.23 -11.59
N ARG A 630 10.52 16.39 -11.65
CA ARG A 630 11.40 15.60 -12.54
C ARG A 630 11.48 14.11 -12.23
N LEU A 631 10.96 13.68 -11.08
CA LEU A 631 10.82 12.27 -10.70
C LEU A 631 9.39 11.74 -10.90
N ASN A 632 8.51 12.52 -11.55
CA ASN A 632 7.09 12.23 -11.77
C ASN A 632 6.31 11.99 -10.46
N GLN A 633 6.55 12.81 -9.44
CA GLN A 633 5.94 12.72 -8.10
C GLN A 633 5.20 14.02 -7.73
N PRO A 634 4.16 14.44 -8.49
CA PRO A 634 3.55 15.77 -8.38
C PRO A 634 2.91 16.06 -7.01
N GLY A 635 2.35 15.04 -6.35
CA GLY A 635 1.81 15.18 -4.99
C GLY A 635 2.87 15.52 -3.93
N LEU A 636 4.08 14.95 -4.05
CA LEU A 636 5.20 15.27 -3.15
C LEU A 636 5.83 16.63 -3.49
N ALA A 637 5.81 17.02 -4.78
CA ALA A 637 6.21 18.36 -5.20
C ALA A 637 5.31 19.44 -4.56
N LEU A 638 3.97 19.32 -4.65
CA LEU A 638 3.05 20.25 -3.97
C LEU A 638 3.19 20.21 -2.45
N HIS A 639 3.34 19.03 -1.85
CA HIS A 639 3.55 18.93 -0.41
C HIS A 639 4.80 19.71 0.03
N SER A 640 5.88 19.63 -0.75
CA SER A 640 7.13 20.37 -0.50
C SER A 640 6.92 21.89 -0.57
N LEU A 641 6.19 22.38 -1.58
CA LEU A 641 5.83 23.80 -1.69
C LEU A 641 4.91 24.27 -0.54
N ALA A 642 4.04 23.40 -0.05
CA ALA A 642 3.17 23.70 1.10
C ALA A 642 3.95 23.83 2.43
N GLN A 643 5.15 23.26 2.54
CA GLN A 643 6.06 23.48 3.69
C GLN A 643 6.95 24.72 3.54
N ALA A 644 6.97 25.37 2.37
CA ALA A 644 7.80 26.55 2.15
C ALA A 644 7.34 27.76 2.99
N PRO A 645 8.24 28.50 3.65
CA PRO A 645 7.90 29.71 4.41
C PRO A 645 7.07 30.78 3.68
N PHE A 646 7.15 30.90 2.35
CA PHE A 646 6.30 31.81 1.55
C PHE A 646 4.81 31.39 1.50
N THR A 647 4.48 30.16 1.88
CA THR A 647 3.09 29.64 1.88
C THR A 647 2.40 30.00 3.20
N ARG A 648 1.44 30.92 3.14
CA ARG A 648 0.69 31.44 4.31
C ARG A 648 -0.36 30.47 4.85
N ARG A 649 -0.95 29.63 3.98
CA ARG A 649 -1.89 28.56 4.34
C ARG A 649 -1.64 27.31 3.51
N GLN A 650 -1.38 26.21 4.20
CA GLN A 650 -1.01 24.93 3.59
C GLN A 650 -2.17 24.23 2.87
N THR A 651 -3.43 24.45 3.28
CA THR A 651 -4.61 23.76 2.71
C THR A 651 -4.99 24.25 1.32
N ASP A 652 -4.80 25.56 1.08
CA ASP A 652 -5.33 26.26 -0.09
C ASP A 652 -4.21 26.76 -1.03
N LEU A 653 -2.94 26.54 -0.66
CA LEU A 653 -1.74 27.10 -1.31
C LEU A 653 -1.83 28.64 -1.47
N ASP A 654 -2.11 29.34 -0.37
CA ASP A 654 -2.06 30.83 -0.31
C ASP A 654 -0.58 31.29 -0.29
N ILE A 655 -0.09 31.77 -1.43
CA ILE A 655 1.34 31.97 -1.73
C ILE A 655 1.67 33.47 -1.79
N ASP A 656 2.66 33.90 -1.00
CA ASP A 656 3.15 35.28 -1.02
C ASP A 656 4.34 35.47 -1.97
N LEU A 657 4.05 35.57 -3.27
CA LEU A 657 5.05 35.83 -4.32
C LEU A 657 5.92 37.08 -4.05
N GLY A 658 5.43 38.02 -3.24
CA GLY A 658 6.17 39.23 -2.86
C GLY A 658 7.42 38.96 -2.03
N THR A 659 7.48 37.82 -1.33
CA THR A 659 8.65 37.38 -0.55
C THR A 659 9.78 36.80 -1.41
N LEU A 660 9.46 36.30 -2.60
CA LEU A 660 10.41 35.64 -3.50
C LEU A 660 11.12 36.64 -4.44
N PRO A 661 12.36 36.34 -4.88
CA PRO A 661 13.04 37.07 -5.95
C PRO A 661 12.21 37.09 -7.23
N GLU A 662 12.24 38.21 -7.96
CA GLU A 662 11.41 38.42 -9.17
C GLU A 662 11.65 37.37 -10.26
N GLN A 663 12.89 36.87 -10.37
CA GLN A 663 13.31 35.85 -11.34
C GLN A 663 12.68 34.47 -11.08
N GLU A 664 12.33 34.16 -9.83
CA GLU A 664 11.80 32.84 -9.43
C GLU A 664 10.27 32.75 -9.54
N ARG A 665 9.57 33.90 -9.65
CA ARG A 665 8.10 33.96 -9.62
C ARG A 665 7.44 33.27 -10.81
N TYR A 666 7.92 33.52 -12.02
CA TYR A 666 7.36 32.92 -13.23
C TYR A 666 7.61 31.40 -13.31
N PRO A 667 8.85 30.89 -13.09
CA PRO A 667 9.10 29.44 -13.02
C PRO A 667 8.27 28.72 -11.95
N LEU A 668 8.09 29.33 -10.77
CA LEU A 668 7.24 28.75 -9.71
C LEU A 668 5.76 28.70 -10.10
N LEU A 669 5.23 29.75 -10.75
CA LEU A 669 3.83 29.76 -11.22
C LEU A 669 3.59 28.73 -12.33
N MET A 670 4.54 28.54 -13.25
CA MET A 670 4.48 27.51 -14.27
C MET A 670 4.50 26.10 -13.66
N LEU A 671 5.34 25.87 -12.64
CA LEU A 671 5.35 24.63 -11.86
C LEU A 671 4.02 24.39 -11.15
N LEU A 672 3.49 25.38 -10.42
CA LEU A 672 2.22 25.27 -9.69
C LEU A 672 1.04 24.99 -10.61
N GLY A 673 1.00 25.61 -11.79
CA GLY A 673 0.03 25.31 -12.83
C GLY A 673 0.12 23.85 -13.27
N TYR A 674 1.34 23.38 -13.59
CA TYR A 674 1.56 22.01 -14.07
C TYR A 674 1.21 20.95 -13.02
N LEU A 675 1.69 21.12 -11.80
CA LEU A 675 1.37 20.25 -10.67
C LEU A 675 -0.14 20.24 -10.32
N SER A 676 -0.86 21.32 -10.64
CA SER A 676 -2.32 21.37 -10.48
C SER A 676 -3.06 20.63 -11.59
N GLU A 677 -2.54 20.61 -12.84
CA GLU A 677 -3.08 19.78 -13.92
C GLU A 677 -2.90 18.28 -13.65
N GLU A 678 -1.70 17.85 -13.23
CA GLU A 678 -1.39 16.44 -12.89
C GLU A 678 -2.25 15.89 -11.75
N LEU A 679 -2.81 16.77 -10.90
CA LEU A 679 -3.73 16.40 -9.82
C LEU A 679 -5.21 16.67 -10.17
N LEU A 680 -5.52 16.88 -11.45
CA LEU A 680 -6.86 17.12 -12.00
C LEU A 680 -7.59 18.33 -11.36
N ARG A 681 -6.84 19.32 -10.86
CA ARG A 681 -7.37 20.56 -10.26
C ARG A 681 -7.38 21.71 -11.26
N HIS A 682 -8.15 21.54 -12.34
CA HIS A 682 -8.14 22.45 -13.49
C HIS A 682 -8.39 23.93 -13.13
N ASP A 683 -9.31 24.23 -12.20
CA ASP A 683 -9.56 25.61 -11.73
C ASP A 683 -8.32 26.28 -11.13
N LEU A 684 -7.52 25.54 -10.35
CA LEU A 684 -6.28 26.04 -9.76
C LEU A 684 -5.18 26.19 -10.80
N ALA A 685 -5.05 25.22 -11.72
CA ALA A 685 -4.11 25.29 -12.83
C ALA A 685 -4.36 26.55 -13.69
N ILE A 686 -5.62 26.80 -14.06
CA ILE A 686 -6.04 28.02 -14.77
C ILE A 686 -5.67 29.27 -13.97
N GLY A 687 -5.90 29.28 -12.65
CA GLY A 687 -5.55 30.40 -11.77
C GLY A 687 -4.05 30.72 -11.71
N TRP A 688 -3.19 29.69 -11.70
CA TRP A 688 -1.74 29.88 -11.71
C TRP A 688 -1.21 30.29 -13.09
N TYR A 689 -1.70 29.68 -14.17
CA TYR A 689 -1.28 30.04 -15.52
C TYR A 689 -1.75 31.43 -15.94
N VAL A 690 -2.88 31.93 -15.45
CA VAL A 690 -3.28 33.35 -15.65
C VAL A 690 -2.26 34.30 -15.01
N GLN A 691 -1.81 34.02 -13.78
CA GLN A 691 -0.77 34.84 -13.13
C GLN A 691 0.58 34.72 -13.83
N ALA A 692 0.94 33.53 -14.35
CA ALA A 692 2.12 33.35 -15.17
C ALA A 692 2.06 34.19 -16.45
N LEU A 693 0.89 34.25 -17.11
CA LEU A 693 0.63 35.02 -18.33
C LEU A 693 0.73 36.53 -18.09
N GLU A 694 0.28 37.02 -16.94
CA GLU A 694 0.42 38.42 -16.53
C GLU A 694 1.90 38.83 -16.31
N LEU A 695 2.77 37.89 -15.91
CA LEU A 695 4.20 38.14 -15.79
C LEU A 695 4.94 38.00 -17.12
N GLN A 696 4.68 36.93 -17.88
CA GLN A 696 5.31 36.64 -19.17
C GLN A 696 4.31 35.97 -20.12
N ASP A 697 3.87 36.73 -21.11
CA ASP A 697 3.00 36.27 -22.19
C ASP A 697 3.82 35.53 -23.26
N THR A 698 3.86 34.19 -23.16
CA THR A 698 4.62 33.32 -24.06
C THR A 698 3.70 32.28 -24.74
N PRO A 699 4.07 31.73 -25.92
CA PRO A 699 3.34 30.64 -26.56
C PRO A 699 3.14 29.43 -25.63
N GLU A 700 4.16 29.09 -24.82
CA GLU A 700 4.08 28.00 -23.84
C GLU A 700 3.04 28.31 -22.74
N THR A 701 3.06 29.51 -22.16
CA THR A 701 2.08 29.92 -21.13
C THR A 701 0.66 29.82 -21.66
N ARG A 702 0.42 30.27 -22.90
CA ARG A 702 -0.89 30.19 -23.56
C ARG A 702 -1.29 28.75 -23.88
N TYR A 703 -0.37 27.92 -24.37
CA TYR A 703 -0.58 26.48 -24.60
C TYR A 703 -1.01 25.76 -23.32
N ARG A 704 -0.25 25.90 -22.22
CA ARG A 704 -0.60 25.24 -20.94
C ARG A 704 -1.90 25.78 -20.35
N LEU A 705 -2.16 27.10 -20.44
CA LEU A 705 -3.43 27.68 -20.03
C LEU A 705 -4.61 27.19 -20.87
N ALA A 706 -4.44 27.01 -22.18
CA ALA A 706 -5.47 26.47 -23.07
C ALA A 706 -5.75 24.99 -22.78
N ARG A 707 -4.71 24.19 -22.53
CA ARG A 707 -4.84 22.79 -22.07
C ARG A 707 -5.65 22.71 -20.77
N ALA A 708 -5.25 23.46 -19.75
CA ALA A 708 -5.97 23.54 -18.48
C ALA A 708 -7.41 24.03 -18.64
N SER A 709 -7.66 25.03 -19.52
CA SER A 709 -9.00 25.56 -19.80
C SER A 709 -9.91 24.52 -20.48
N LEU A 710 -9.38 23.76 -21.44
CA LEU A 710 -10.09 22.66 -22.10
C LEU A 710 -10.46 21.57 -21.10
N SER A 711 -9.51 21.15 -20.25
CA SER A 711 -9.75 20.14 -19.20
C SER A 711 -10.76 20.63 -18.14
N GLY A 712 -10.80 21.93 -17.86
CA GLY A 712 -11.84 22.58 -17.07
C GLY A 712 -13.19 22.78 -17.78
N GLY A 713 -13.33 22.33 -19.04
CA GLY A 713 -14.57 22.40 -19.82
C GLY A 713 -14.79 23.70 -20.61
N ASP A 714 -13.88 24.68 -20.53
CA ASP A 714 -13.96 25.95 -21.29
C ASP A 714 -13.18 25.85 -22.61
N ALA A 715 -13.68 25.01 -23.51
CA ALA A 715 -13.11 24.80 -24.85
C ALA A 715 -13.06 26.10 -25.67
N LYS A 716 -13.99 27.03 -25.43
CA LYS A 716 -14.01 28.32 -26.13
C LYS A 716 -12.82 29.19 -25.73
N ARG A 717 -12.56 29.33 -24.42
CA ARG A 717 -11.39 30.05 -23.93
C ARG A 717 -10.09 29.40 -24.40
N ALA A 718 -10.04 28.07 -24.46
CA ALA A 718 -8.90 27.35 -25.01
C ALA A 718 -8.65 27.72 -26.49
N ALA A 719 -9.70 27.78 -27.31
CA ALA A 719 -9.59 28.26 -28.70
C ALA A 719 -9.17 29.73 -28.79
N ASP A 720 -9.79 30.63 -28.01
CA ASP A 720 -9.47 32.07 -28.03
C ASP A 720 -7.98 32.32 -27.69
N LEU A 721 -7.41 31.58 -26.73
CA LEU A 721 -6.00 31.66 -26.34
C LEU A 721 -5.02 31.24 -27.44
N LEU A 722 -5.35 30.21 -28.22
CA LEU A 722 -4.48 29.66 -29.27
C LEU A 722 -4.71 30.31 -30.64
N SER A 723 -5.86 30.96 -30.86
CA SER A 723 -6.20 31.68 -32.11
C SER A 723 -5.20 32.78 -32.54
N ILE A 724 -4.33 33.19 -31.60
CA ILE A 724 -3.33 34.25 -31.72
C ILE A 724 -1.89 33.73 -31.48
N VAL A 725 -1.69 32.42 -31.58
CA VAL A 725 -0.38 31.74 -31.55
C VAL A 725 -0.20 31.02 -32.88
N ASP A 726 0.92 31.25 -33.58
CA ASP A 726 1.20 30.50 -34.81
C ASP A 726 1.43 29.03 -34.48
N GLN A 727 0.87 28.11 -35.27
CA GLN A 727 0.91 26.66 -35.00
C GLN A 727 2.33 26.11 -34.84
N ALA A 728 3.31 26.72 -35.51
CA ALA A 728 4.73 26.36 -35.44
C ALA A 728 5.43 26.80 -34.14
N ASP A 729 4.82 27.69 -33.34
CA ASP A 729 5.31 28.11 -32.03
C ASP A 729 4.71 27.29 -30.88
N LEU A 730 3.83 26.33 -31.17
CA LEU A 730 3.24 25.43 -30.17
C LEU A 730 4.23 24.33 -29.77
N PRO A 731 4.27 23.91 -28.49
CA PRO A 731 5.12 22.80 -28.06
C PRO A 731 4.84 21.47 -28.79
N GLU A 732 5.86 20.92 -29.45
CA GLU A 732 5.82 19.56 -30.04
C GLU A 732 6.15 18.46 -29.03
N HIS A 733 6.91 18.76 -27.97
CA HIS A 733 7.38 17.77 -26.99
C HIS A 733 6.51 17.67 -25.72
N ASP A 734 5.57 18.58 -25.50
CA ASP A 734 4.59 18.49 -24.41
C ASP A 734 3.46 17.51 -24.77
N GLN A 735 2.78 16.96 -23.75
CA GLN A 735 1.64 16.08 -23.92
C GLN A 735 0.30 16.80 -23.59
N PRO A 736 -0.73 16.76 -24.47
CA PRO A 736 -0.66 16.39 -25.89
C PRO A 736 0.01 17.50 -26.73
N PRO A 737 0.75 17.19 -27.82
CA PRO A 737 1.37 18.18 -28.70
C PRO A 737 0.36 19.18 -29.26
N GLY A 738 0.82 20.39 -29.59
CA GLY A 738 -0.04 21.52 -29.98
C GLY A 738 -1.15 21.20 -30.97
N VAL A 739 -0.86 20.45 -32.04
CA VAL A 739 -1.84 20.07 -33.08
C VAL A 739 -2.94 19.17 -32.53
N VAL A 740 -2.60 18.24 -31.64
CA VAL A 740 -3.55 17.32 -30.98
C VAL A 740 -4.41 18.09 -29.97
N LEU A 741 -3.84 19.09 -29.28
CA LEU A 741 -4.64 19.98 -28.42
C LEU A 741 -5.65 20.78 -29.26
N LEU A 742 -5.25 21.33 -30.41
CA LEU A 742 -6.18 22.01 -31.32
C LEU A 742 -7.29 21.06 -31.81
N ALA A 743 -6.98 19.82 -32.19
CA ALA A 743 -7.97 18.83 -32.60
C ALA A 743 -8.99 18.52 -31.48
N ARG A 744 -8.51 18.38 -30.23
CA ARG A 744 -9.37 18.19 -29.05
C ARG A 744 -10.24 19.41 -28.74
N ILE A 745 -9.73 20.63 -28.92
CA ILE A 745 -10.50 21.88 -28.81
C ILE A 745 -11.59 21.94 -29.89
N ALA A 746 -11.26 21.65 -31.15
CA ALA A 746 -12.20 21.62 -32.25
C ALA A 746 -13.32 20.59 -32.00
N ARG A 747 -12.99 19.39 -31.52
CA ARG A 747 -13.99 18.38 -31.10
C ARG A 747 -14.92 18.91 -30.00
N ALA A 748 -14.36 19.52 -28.96
CA ALA A 748 -15.15 20.04 -27.83
C ALA A 748 -16.02 21.26 -28.21
N LEU A 749 -15.75 21.90 -29.35
CA LEU A 749 -16.56 22.96 -29.95
C LEU A 749 -17.52 22.48 -31.04
N ASP A 750 -17.63 21.16 -31.26
CA ASP A 750 -18.45 20.52 -32.30
C ASP A 750 -18.01 20.86 -33.75
N CYS A 751 -16.77 21.32 -33.92
CA CYS A 751 -16.14 21.57 -35.23
C CYS A 751 -15.54 20.27 -35.80
N LEU A 752 -16.37 19.25 -36.03
CA LEU A 752 -15.91 17.88 -36.30
C LEU A 752 -15.04 17.74 -37.58
N ASP A 753 -15.31 18.51 -38.64
CA ASP A 753 -14.49 18.50 -39.87
C ASP A 753 -13.09 19.12 -39.67
N GLU A 754 -12.99 20.12 -38.79
CA GLU A 754 -11.70 20.74 -38.42
C GLU A 754 -10.91 19.80 -37.51
N ALA A 755 -11.58 19.15 -36.55
CA ALA A 755 -10.98 18.13 -35.70
C ALA A 755 -10.44 16.95 -36.52
N GLU A 756 -11.21 16.45 -37.49
CA GLU A 756 -10.76 15.41 -38.43
C GLU A 756 -9.49 15.84 -39.19
N SER A 757 -9.49 17.04 -39.79
CA SER A 757 -8.32 17.54 -40.51
C SER A 757 -7.07 17.63 -39.62
N LEU A 758 -7.22 18.11 -38.38
CA LEU A 758 -6.12 18.24 -37.43
C LEU A 758 -5.60 16.88 -36.91
N TYR A 759 -6.47 15.87 -36.80
CA TYR A 759 -6.03 14.50 -36.48
C TYR A 759 -5.29 13.84 -37.65
N HIS A 760 -5.71 14.06 -38.91
CA HIS A 760 -4.95 13.63 -40.09
C HIS A 760 -3.58 14.30 -40.17
N ASP A 761 -3.49 15.61 -39.91
CA ASP A 761 -2.22 16.32 -39.82
C ASP A 761 -1.32 15.77 -38.71
N ALA A 762 -1.89 15.47 -37.53
CA ALA A 762 -1.16 14.88 -36.41
C ALA A 762 -0.67 13.44 -36.70
N LEU A 763 -1.47 12.61 -37.39
CA LEU A 763 -1.07 11.28 -37.86
C LEU A 763 0.10 11.38 -38.84
N ALA A 764 0.00 12.24 -39.86
CA ALA A 764 1.06 12.45 -40.83
C ALA A 764 2.36 12.97 -40.17
N GLN A 765 2.28 13.82 -39.15
CA GLN A 765 3.45 14.24 -38.36
C GLN A 765 4.04 13.07 -37.56
N ALA A 766 3.19 12.27 -36.90
CA ALA A 766 3.61 11.14 -36.08
C ALA A 766 4.37 10.08 -36.90
N GLU A 767 3.86 9.74 -38.08
CA GLU A 767 4.51 8.82 -39.03
C GLU A 767 5.85 9.37 -39.55
N ASN A 768 5.90 10.63 -39.99
CA ASN A 768 7.11 11.22 -40.57
C ASN A 768 8.26 11.40 -39.56
N GLN A 769 7.94 11.65 -38.29
CA GLN A 769 8.93 11.79 -37.21
C GLN A 769 9.35 10.45 -36.58
N GLY A 770 8.67 9.34 -36.92
CA GLY A 770 8.99 8.01 -36.41
C GLY A 770 8.62 7.79 -34.93
N HIS A 771 7.49 8.37 -34.49
CA HIS A 771 6.95 8.10 -33.15
C HIS A 771 6.49 6.65 -33.02
N GLY A 772 6.50 6.12 -31.78
CA GLY A 772 6.17 4.72 -31.52
C GLY A 772 4.71 4.34 -31.80
N GLU A 773 4.46 3.05 -32.03
CA GLU A 773 3.15 2.48 -32.41
C GLU A 773 2.00 2.91 -31.48
N MET A 774 2.25 2.97 -30.17
CA MET A 774 1.29 3.47 -29.16
C MET A 774 0.77 4.88 -29.49
N ARG A 775 1.63 5.77 -30.02
CA ARG A 775 1.27 7.15 -30.35
C ARG A 775 0.32 7.21 -31.56
N LEU A 776 0.56 6.35 -32.54
CA LEU A 776 -0.30 6.22 -33.72
C LEU A 776 -1.66 5.62 -33.32
N ALA A 777 -1.66 4.62 -32.43
CA ALA A 777 -2.90 4.04 -31.89
C ALA A 777 -3.79 5.06 -31.16
N GLU A 778 -3.21 5.91 -30.31
CA GLU A 778 -3.93 7.02 -29.64
C GLU A 778 -4.63 7.95 -30.64
N LEU A 779 -3.94 8.32 -31.73
CA LEU A 779 -4.46 9.23 -32.75
C LEU A 779 -5.56 8.57 -33.60
N TRP A 780 -5.38 7.32 -34.00
CA TRP A 780 -6.42 6.54 -34.69
C TRP A 780 -7.67 6.34 -33.83
N PHE A 781 -7.52 6.13 -32.51
CA PHE A 781 -8.65 6.01 -31.59
C PHE A 781 -9.42 7.33 -31.43
N GLU A 782 -8.72 8.45 -31.26
CA GLU A 782 -9.37 9.77 -31.19
C GLU A 782 -10.09 10.14 -32.50
N LEU A 783 -9.51 9.78 -33.65
CA LEU A 783 -10.11 9.94 -34.98
C LEU A 783 -11.35 9.05 -35.19
N GLY A 784 -11.30 7.78 -34.76
CA GLY A 784 -12.49 6.91 -34.72
C GLY A 784 -13.60 7.50 -33.82
N GLY A 785 -13.22 8.15 -32.72
CA GLY A 785 -14.11 8.96 -31.90
C GLY A 785 -14.76 10.12 -32.64
N ILE A 786 -14.07 10.79 -33.58
CA ILE A 786 -14.65 11.81 -34.46
C ILE A 786 -15.64 11.18 -35.44
N TYR A 787 -15.26 10.11 -36.14
CA TYR A 787 -16.16 9.45 -37.10
C TYR A 787 -17.45 8.94 -36.44
N ARG A 788 -17.36 8.40 -35.22
CA ARG A 788 -18.53 8.02 -34.43
C ARG A 788 -19.43 9.20 -34.08
N LEU A 789 -18.88 10.36 -33.73
CA LEU A 789 -19.66 11.59 -33.50
C LEU A 789 -20.29 12.14 -34.78
N LYS A 790 -19.70 11.85 -35.95
CA LYS A 790 -20.26 12.16 -37.28
C LYS A 790 -21.30 11.14 -37.77
N GLU A 791 -21.63 10.13 -36.96
CA GLU A 791 -22.48 8.96 -37.31
C GLU A 791 -21.92 8.12 -38.49
N ASP A 792 -20.64 8.26 -38.82
CA ASP A 792 -19.94 7.47 -39.84
C ASP A 792 -19.35 6.19 -39.22
N HIS A 793 -20.23 5.22 -38.99
CA HIS A 793 -19.87 3.94 -38.35
C HIS A 793 -18.86 3.12 -39.16
N GLU A 794 -18.80 3.28 -40.49
CA GLU A 794 -17.86 2.54 -41.35
C GLU A 794 -16.44 3.10 -41.18
N ALA A 795 -16.27 4.43 -41.28
CA ALA A 795 -14.99 5.07 -41.00
C ALA A 795 -14.55 4.95 -39.53
N ALA A 796 -15.52 4.96 -38.59
CA ALA A 796 -15.24 4.73 -37.17
C ALA A 796 -14.71 3.31 -36.90
N ALA A 797 -15.34 2.29 -37.46
CA ALA A 797 -14.89 0.91 -37.33
C ALA A 797 -13.50 0.68 -37.91
N GLU A 798 -13.21 1.26 -39.09
CA GLU A 798 -11.86 1.20 -39.69
C GLU A 798 -10.81 1.90 -38.81
N ALA A 799 -11.09 3.12 -38.34
CA ALA A 799 -10.15 3.86 -37.50
C ALA A 799 -9.90 3.19 -36.13
N PHE A 800 -10.94 2.66 -35.47
CA PHE A 800 -10.77 1.90 -34.24
C PHE A 800 -10.05 0.56 -34.46
N ALA A 801 -10.26 -0.11 -35.60
CA ALA A 801 -9.50 -1.31 -35.96
C ALA A 801 -8.00 -0.98 -36.15
N GLN A 802 -7.66 0.10 -36.85
CA GLN A 802 -6.25 0.55 -36.96
C GLN A 802 -5.63 0.89 -35.60
N ALA A 803 -6.40 1.48 -34.67
CA ALA A 803 -5.93 1.72 -33.31
C ALA A 803 -5.64 0.41 -32.55
N ALA A 804 -6.54 -0.57 -32.67
CA ALA A 804 -6.41 -1.87 -32.03
C ALA A 804 -5.25 -2.71 -32.62
N ASP A 805 -5.08 -2.72 -33.95
CA ASP A 805 -4.00 -3.41 -34.65
C ASP A 805 -2.61 -2.89 -34.23
N LEU A 806 -2.50 -1.59 -33.93
CA LEU A 806 -1.25 -0.94 -33.50
C LEU A 806 -0.98 -1.13 -32.00
N HIS A 807 -2.01 -1.00 -31.15
CA HIS A 807 -1.87 -1.15 -29.70
C HIS A 807 -3.21 -1.51 -29.04
N GLY A 808 -3.62 -2.78 -29.13
CA GLY A 808 -4.87 -3.31 -28.58
C GLY A 808 -5.01 -3.17 -27.07
N THR A 809 -5.44 -2.00 -26.59
CA THR A 809 -6.00 -1.84 -25.24
C THR A 809 -7.44 -2.36 -25.21
N PRO A 810 -7.97 -2.81 -24.05
CA PRO A 810 -9.36 -3.23 -23.94
C PRO A 810 -10.34 -2.19 -24.47
N ALA A 811 -10.12 -0.90 -24.17
CA ALA A 811 -10.96 0.19 -24.65
C ALA A 811 -10.93 0.38 -26.19
N MET A 812 -9.77 0.20 -26.84
CA MET A 812 -9.64 0.29 -28.30
C MET A 812 -10.30 -0.92 -28.99
N LEU A 813 -10.06 -2.11 -28.46
CA LEU A 813 -10.66 -3.36 -28.94
C LEU A 813 -12.19 -3.36 -28.79
N MET A 814 -12.69 -2.95 -27.63
CA MET A 814 -14.14 -2.76 -27.40
C MET A 814 -14.74 -1.73 -28.36
N ALA A 815 -14.09 -0.58 -28.57
CA ALA A 815 -14.60 0.42 -29.50
C ALA A 815 -14.69 -0.12 -30.95
N SER A 816 -13.68 -0.85 -31.42
CA SER A 816 -13.71 -1.52 -32.72
C SER A 816 -14.83 -2.56 -32.81
N GLY A 817 -14.91 -3.45 -31.82
CA GLY A 817 -15.93 -4.50 -31.75
C GLY A 817 -17.37 -3.96 -31.69
N TYR A 818 -17.60 -2.89 -30.94
CA TYR A 818 -18.92 -2.27 -30.84
C TYR A 818 -19.35 -1.54 -32.11
N GLU A 819 -18.45 -0.87 -32.84
CA GLU A 819 -18.83 -0.33 -34.15
C GLU A 819 -19.10 -1.43 -35.19
N PHE A 820 -18.38 -2.56 -35.16
CA PHE A 820 -18.75 -3.70 -35.99
C PHE A 820 -20.11 -4.32 -35.60
N LEU A 821 -20.49 -4.33 -34.31
CA LEU A 821 -21.84 -4.71 -33.90
C LEU A 821 -22.92 -3.73 -34.38
N ASN A 822 -22.67 -2.42 -34.33
CA ASN A 822 -23.57 -1.40 -34.88
C ASN A 822 -23.82 -1.59 -36.39
N LEU A 823 -22.83 -2.12 -37.11
CA LEU A 823 -22.91 -2.47 -38.54
C LEU A 823 -23.51 -3.86 -38.82
N GLU A 824 -24.01 -4.58 -37.80
CA GLU A 824 -24.47 -5.98 -37.87
C GLU A 824 -23.39 -6.98 -38.35
N ARG A 825 -22.10 -6.61 -38.29
CA ARG A 825 -20.95 -7.42 -38.74
C ARG A 825 -20.41 -8.32 -37.63
N LEU A 826 -21.21 -9.32 -37.24
CA LEU A 826 -20.93 -10.21 -36.11
C LEU A 826 -19.55 -10.90 -36.15
N GLU A 827 -19.11 -11.37 -37.32
CA GLU A 827 -17.80 -12.02 -37.51
C GLU A 827 -16.63 -11.07 -37.22
N ASP A 828 -16.73 -9.82 -37.69
CA ASP A 828 -15.70 -8.80 -37.52
C ASP A 828 -15.69 -8.26 -36.08
N ALA A 829 -16.84 -8.26 -35.40
CA ALA A 829 -16.95 -7.89 -33.99
C ALA A 829 -16.42 -8.97 -33.03
N ARG A 830 -16.56 -10.26 -33.36
CA ARG A 830 -16.24 -11.38 -32.46
C ARG A 830 -14.77 -11.38 -32.03
N ASN A 831 -13.83 -11.17 -32.96
CA ASN A 831 -12.39 -11.20 -32.67
C ASN A 831 -11.96 -10.09 -31.69
N PRO A 832 -12.17 -8.78 -31.96
CA PRO A 832 -11.73 -7.72 -31.05
C PRO A 832 -12.44 -7.78 -29.70
N LEU A 833 -13.72 -8.18 -29.64
CA LEU A 833 -14.40 -8.40 -28.35
C LEU A 833 -13.80 -9.61 -27.59
N SER A 834 -13.44 -10.69 -28.26
CA SER A 834 -12.76 -11.83 -27.62
C SER A 834 -11.38 -11.45 -27.11
N GLU A 835 -10.61 -10.65 -27.85
CA GLU A 835 -9.32 -10.13 -27.40
C GLU A 835 -9.45 -9.17 -26.21
N ALA A 836 -10.47 -8.31 -26.20
CA ALA A 836 -10.79 -7.46 -25.04
C ALA A 836 -11.08 -8.31 -23.79
N ALA A 837 -11.92 -9.34 -23.91
CA ALA A 837 -12.21 -10.27 -22.81
C ALA A 837 -11.01 -11.13 -22.37
N LEU A 838 -10.03 -11.38 -23.24
CA LEU A 838 -8.78 -12.05 -22.87
C LEU A 838 -7.82 -11.14 -22.09
N LEU A 839 -7.85 -9.83 -22.36
CA LEU A 839 -7.04 -8.84 -21.64
C LEU A 839 -7.67 -8.41 -20.31
N GLU A 840 -8.99 -8.30 -20.25
CA GLU A 840 -9.78 -7.87 -19.09
C GLU A 840 -10.97 -8.83 -18.88
N PRO A 841 -10.75 -9.99 -18.21
CA PRO A 841 -11.74 -11.08 -18.12
C PRO A 841 -12.97 -10.79 -17.26
N ASP A 842 -13.02 -9.65 -16.58
CA ASP A 842 -14.14 -9.18 -15.75
C ASP A 842 -15.14 -8.28 -16.50
N LEU A 843 -14.93 -8.04 -17.80
CA LEU A 843 -15.82 -7.27 -18.68
C LEU A 843 -17.17 -7.97 -18.95
N LEU A 844 -18.09 -7.90 -17.98
CA LEU A 844 -19.46 -8.46 -18.07
C LEU A 844 -20.16 -8.15 -19.39
N ALA A 845 -20.09 -6.91 -19.86
CA ALA A 845 -20.78 -6.49 -21.08
C ALA A 845 -20.24 -7.24 -22.31
N VAL A 846 -18.92 -7.34 -22.43
CA VAL A 846 -18.25 -8.05 -23.53
C VAL A 846 -18.58 -9.54 -23.51
N HIS A 847 -18.56 -10.19 -22.35
CA HIS A 847 -18.99 -11.59 -22.21
C HIS A 847 -20.49 -11.77 -22.54
N GLN A 848 -21.35 -10.85 -22.12
CA GLN A 848 -22.77 -10.87 -22.49
C GLN A 848 -22.95 -10.78 -24.02
N ASP A 849 -22.26 -9.86 -24.67
CA ASP A 849 -22.38 -9.61 -26.11
C ASP A 849 -21.78 -10.77 -26.92
N LEU A 850 -20.62 -11.32 -26.52
CA LEU A 850 -20.05 -12.55 -27.08
C LEU A 850 -21.02 -13.74 -26.93
N GLY A 851 -21.72 -13.85 -25.80
CA GLY A 851 -22.77 -14.85 -25.60
C GLY A 851 -23.90 -14.75 -26.62
N TYR A 852 -24.37 -13.53 -26.93
CA TYR A 852 -25.38 -13.29 -27.97
C TYR A 852 -24.84 -13.50 -29.39
N ILE A 853 -23.58 -13.14 -29.68
CA ILE A 853 -22.92 -13.38 -30.98
C ILE A 853 -22.85 -14.89 -31.25
N ALA A 854 -22.29 -15.66 -30.31
CA ALA A 854 -22.19 -17.12 -30.41
C ALA A 854 -23.57 -17.77 -30.58
N MET A 855 -24.60 -17.34 -29.84
CA MET A 855 -25.96 -17.86 -29.98
C MET A 855 -26.55 -17.61 -31.37
N GLN A 856 -26.28 -16.45 -31.98
CA GLN A 856 -26.74 -16.11 -33.34
C GLN A 856 -26.04 -16.92 -34.42
N GLN A 857 -24.74 -17.21 -34.22
CA GLN A 857 -23.94 -18.07 -35.11
C GLN A 857 -24.28 -19.56 -34.96
N GLY A 858 -24.83 -19.97 -33.82
CA GLY A 858 -25.23 -21.35 -33.51
C GLY A 858 -24.25 -22.10 -32.59
N ASP A 859 -23.21 -21.41 -32.10
CA ASP A 859 -22.19 -21.92 -31.19
C ASP A 859 -22.74 -21.98 -29.74
N ASN A 860 -23.77 -22.81 -29.53
CA ASN A 860 -24.58 -22.83 -28.31
C ASN A 860 -23.78 -23.10 -27.01
N ASP A 861 -22.75 -23.94 -27.06
CA ASP A 861 -21.91 -24.26 -25.90
C ASP A 861 -21.02 -23.06 -25.49
N GLU A 862 -20.55 -22.28 -26.46
CA GLU A 862 -19.76 -21.06 -26.26
C GLU A 862 -20.64 -19.91 -25.77
N ALA A 863 -21.84 -19.78 -26.33
CA ALA A 863 -22.86 -18.85 -25.83
C ALA A 863 -23.16 -19.08 -24.35
N VAL A 864 -23.31 -20.36 -23.96
CA VAL A 864 -23.49 -20.76 -22.56
C VAL A 864 -22.28 -20.42 -21.71
N ALA A 865 -21.05 -20.65 -22.18
CA ALA A 865 -19.84 -20.31 -21.43
C ALA A 865 -19.75 -18.79 -21.16
N HIS A 866 -19.88 -17.97 -22.21
CA HIS A 866 -19.80 -16.52 -22.07
C HIS A 866 -20.94 -15.92 -21.23
N PHE A 867 -22.17 -16.45 -21.31
CA PHE A 867 -23.22 -16.05 -20.38
C PHE A 867 -22.92 -16.46 -18.93
N MET A 868 -22.21 -17.57 -18.69
CA MET A 868 -21.78 -17.94 -17.34
C MET A 868 -20.69 -16.99 -16.81
N ASP A 869 -19.70 -16.64 -17.63
CA ASP A 869 -18.65 -15.67 -17.28
C ASP A 869 -19.27 -14.31 -16.94
N ALA A 870 -20.20 -13.81 -17.77
CA ALA A 870 -20.92 -12.57 -17.53
C ALA A 870 -21.73 -12.58 -16.22
N ILE A 871 -22.35 -13.71 -15.86
CA ILE A 871 -23.05 -13.88 -14.57
C ILE A 871 -22.07 -13.88 -13.40
N ASP A 872 -20.88 -14.47 -13.57
CA ASP A 872 -19.86 -14.58 -12.53
C ASP A 872 -19.13 -13.26 -12.27
N ASN A 873 -19.02 -12.42 -13.30
CA ASN A 873 -18.47 -11.08 -13.23
C ASN A 873 -19.46 -10.02 -12.72
N ALA A 874 -20.77 -10.31 -12.65
CA ALA A 874 -21.78 -9.35 -12.23
C ALA A 874 -21.55 -8.72 -10.83
N PRO A 875 -21.06 -9.45 -9.81
CA PRO A 875 -20.72 -8.85 -8.51
C PRO A 875 -19.49 -7.93 -8.52
N LEU A 876 -18.67 -7.96 -9.57
CA LEU A 876 -17.46 -7.12 -9.70
C LEU A 876 -17.79 -5.71 -10.22
N ARG A 877 -18.94 -5.54 -10.88
CA ARG A 877 -19.36 -4.26 -11.44
C ARG A 877 -19.82 -3.31 -10.31
N PRO A 878 -19.19 -2.13 -10.13
CA PRO A 878 -19.70 -1.12 -9.22
C PRO A 878 -21.07 -0.62 -9.68
N ALA A 879 -22.02 -0.54 -8.76
CA ALA A 879 -23.29 0.15 -8.94
C ALA A 879 -23.29 1.39 -8.04
N GLU A 880 -23.42 2.58 -8.64
CA GLU A 880 -23.42 3.84 -7.88
C GLU A 880 -24.78 4.11 -7.22
N ASP A 881 -25.85 3.48 -7.73
CA ASP A 881 -27.23 3.64 -7.29
C ASP A 881 -28.06 2.34 -7.43
N GLU A 882 -29.29 2.37 -6.93
CA GLU A 882 -30.24 1.25 -6.94
C GLU A 882 -30.78 0.93 -8.36
N GLU A 883 -30.80 1.90 -9.27
CA GLU A 883 -31.27 1.73 -10.65
C GLU A 883 -30.26 0.92 -11.47
N GLN A 884 -28.96 1.24 -11.36
CA GLN A 884 -27.86 0.49 -11.93
C GLN A 884 -27.80 -0.94 -11.37
N ALA A 885 -27.95 -1.11 -10.05
CA ALA A 885 -27.97 -2.43 -9.41
C ALA A 885 -29.15 -3.28 -9.91
N GLN A 886 -30.33 -2.68 -10.09
CA GLN A 886 -31.48 -3.38 -10.66
C GLN A 886 -31.26 -3.76 -12.13
N ALA A 887 -30.67 -2.87 -12.95
CA ALA A 887 -30.38 -3.16 -14.35
C ALA A 887 -29.44 -4.38 -14.50
N VAL A 888 -28.35 -4.44 -13.72
CA VAL A 888 -27.44 -5.59 -13.71
C VAL A 888 -28.15 -6.88 -13.27
N ALA A 889 -29.02 -6.80 -12.25
CA ALA A 889 -29.81 -7.94 -11.80
C ALA A 889 -30.81 -8.43 -12.88
N GLU A 890 -31.38 -7.52 -13.67
CA GLU A 890 -32.27 -7.85 -14.79
C GLU A 890 -31.50 -8.48 -15.97
N ASP A 891 -30.29 -8.01 -16.27
CA ASP A 891 -29.40 -8.58 -17.29
C ASP A 891 -28.93 -9.99 -16.91
N VAL A 892 -28.44 -10.19 -15.67
CA VAL A 892 -28.14 -11.51 -15.10
C VAL A 892 -29.35 -12.43 -15.20
N ARG A 893 -30.55 -11.95 -14.84
CA ARG A 893 -31.78 -12.74 -14.94
C ARG A 893 -32.13 -13.09 -16.39
N ARG A 894 -31.83 -12.23 -17.37
CA ARG A 894 -32.02 -12.50 -18.81
C ARG A 894 -31.06 -13.59 -19.26
N MET A 895 -29.77 -13.47 -18.98
CA MET A 895 -28.74 -14.47 -19.31
C MET A 895 -29.03 -15.84 -18.68
N ARG A 896 -29.52 -15.89 -17.43
CA ARG A 896 -30.00 -17.12 -16.78
C ARG A 896 -31.22 -17.74 -17.47
N GLY A 897 -32.01 -16.94 -18.19
CA GLY A 897 -33.08 -17.39 -19.08
C GLY A 897 -32.54 -17.99 -20.38
N GLU A 898 -31.53 -17.35 -20.99
CA GLU A 898 -30.88 -17.84 -22.21
C GLU A 898 -30.15 -19.16 -21.97
N ILE A 899 -29.39 -19.28 -20.87
CA ILE A 899 -28.76 -20.54 -20.46
C ILE A 899 -29.80 -21.65 -20.23
N ARG A 900 -30.97 -21.33 -19.64
CA ARG A 900 -32.08 -22.31 -19.51
C ARG A 900 -32.58 -22.77 -20.88
N ALA A 901 -32.66 -21.88 -21.87
CA ALA A 901 -33.13 -22.23 -23.21
C ALA A 901 -32.08 -23.03 -24.01
N LEU A 902 -30.82 -22.60 -23.99
CA LEU A 902 -29.68 -23.22 -24.68
C LEU A 902 -29.38 -24.64 -24.15
N ARG A 903 -29.43 -24.83 -22.82
CA ARG A 903 -29.18 -26.14 -22.19
C ARG A 903 -30.38 -27.10 -22.23
N ASN A 904 -31.52 -26.70 -22.79
CA ASN A 904 -32.68 -27.58 -22.84
C ASN A 904 -32.59 -28.58 -24.01
N ALA A 905 -32.13 -29.79 -23.72
CA ALA A 905 -32.06 -30.88 -24.68
C ALA A 905 -33.29 -31.81 -24.67
N VAL A 906 -34.08 -31.81 -23.58
CA VAL A 906 -35.21 -32.74 -23.38
C VAL A 906 -36.33 -32.03 -22.62
N ASP A 907 -37.50 -31.94 -23.24
CA ASP A 907 -38.75 -31.58 -22.56
C ASP A 907 -39.44 -32.88 -22.10
N LEU A 908 -39.85 -32.98 -20.82
CA LEU A 908 -40.76 -34.05 -20.38
C LEU A 908 -41.98 -33.47 -19.65
N ASP A 909 -43.12 -33.50 -20.32
CA ASP A 909 -44.43 -33.11 -19.78
C ASP A 909 -45.22 -34.35 -19.33
N PHE A 910 -45.80 -34.30 -18.13
CA PHE A 910 -46.80 -35.28 -17.66
C PHE A 910 -48.02 -34.54 -17.12
N TRP A 911 -49.21 -34.85 -17.63
CA TRP A 911 -50.47 -34.29 -17.14
C TRP A 911 -51.46 -35.38 -16.73
N LEU A 912 -52.14 -35.15 -15.60
CA LEU A 912 -53.16 -36.01 -15.04
C LEU A 912 -54.40 -35.17 -14.74
N THR A 913 -55.49 -35.41 -15.48
CA THR A 913 -56.76 -34.68 -15.32
C THR A 913 -57.81 -35.54 -14.59
N TYR A 914 -58.33 -35.00 -13.50
CA TYR A 914 -59.55 -35.46 -12.84
C TYR A 914 -60.73 -34.60 -13.29
N THR A 915 -61.88 -35.24 -13.57
CA THR A 915 -63.11 -34.56 -14.01
C THR A 915 -64.30 -34.96 -13.15
N SER A 916 -65.22 -34.02 -12.91
CA SER A 916 -66.41 -34.24 -12.08
C SER A 916 -67.58 -33.40 -12.56
N GLY A 917 -68.80 -33.93 -12.48
CA GLY A 917 -70.02 -33.28 -12.96
C GLY A 917 -70.38 -33.60 -14.41
N LYS A 918 -71.11 -32.69 -15.06
CA LYS A 918 -71.62 -32.88 -16.43
C LYS A 918 -70.62 -32.33 -17.45
N THR A 919 -69.85 -33.20 -18.08
CA THR A 919 -68.95 -32.83 -19.19
C THR A 919 -69.67 -32.77 -20.56
N GLY A 920 -70.94 -33.19 -20.60
CA GLY A 920 -71.78 -33.31 -21.77
C GLY A 920 -71.94 -34.77 -22.22
N THR A 921 -72.10 -35.03 -23.53
CA THR A 921 -72.33 -36.38 -24.03
C THR A 921 -71.03 -37.18 -24.13
N LEU A 922 -70.95 -38.31 -23.40
CA LEU A 922 -69.84 -39.27 -23.45
C LEU A 922 -69.84 -40.09 -24.76
N GLY A 923 -69.54 -39.46 -25.89
CA GLY A 923 -69.07 -40.14 -27.11
C GLY A 923 -67.54 -40.29 -27.02
N GLY A 924 -67.03 -41.52 -27.22
CA GLY A 924 -65.62 -41.92 -27.25
C GLY A 924 -64.62 -41.03 -26.49
N LEU A 925 -64.57 -41.17 -25.16
CA LEU A 925 -63.56 -40.55 -24.27
C LEU A 925 -62.16 -41.15 -24.47
N ALA A 926 -61.61 -41.10 -25.68
CA ALA A 926 -60.46 -41.93 -26.06
C ALA A 926 -59.71 -41.39 -27.28
N ALA A 927 -58.76 -40.48 -27.02
CA ALA A 927 -57.57 -40.19 -27.85
C ALA A 927 -56.80 -38.99 -27.28
N PRO A 928 -55.52 -39.12 -26.84
CA PRO A 928 -54.63 -38.01 -26.51
C PRO A 928 -54.19 -37.23 -27.76
N GLY A 929 -55.15 -36.46 -28.26
CA GLY A 929 -55.10 -35.64 -29.47
C GLY A 929 -56.45 -34.97 -29.75
N ARG A 930 -57.56 -35.53 -29.23
CA ARG A 930 -58.92 -35.01 -29.45
C ARG A 930 -59.40 -34.01 -28.39
N ASP A 931 -58.87 -34.01 -27.18
CA ASP A 931 -59.27 -33.10 -26.10
C ASP A 931 -58.04 -32.41 -25.49
N VAL A 932 -57.97 -31.08 -25.62
CA VAL A 932 -56.90 -30.27 -25.03
C VAL A 932 -57.18 -30.17 -23.53
N LEU A 933 -56.47 -30.97 -22.74
CA LEU A 933 -56.51 -31.06 -21.27
C LEU A 933 -57.86 -31.46 -20.62
N ARG A 934 -58.98 -31.38 -21.34
CA ARG A 934 -60.34 -31.42 -20.78
C ARG A 934 -60.74 -32.75 -20.15
N THR A 935 -60.36 -33.89 -20.73
CA THR A 935 -60.62 -35.24 -20.16
C THR A 935 -59.43 -36.19 -20.27
N SER A 936 -58.39 -35.79 -21.00
CA SER A 936 -57.21 -36.59 -21.31
C SER A 936 -56.10 -36.42 -20.25
N SER A 937 -55.30 -37.47 -20.10
CA SER A 937 -54.06 -37.53 -19.32
C SER A 937 -52.96 -38.14 -20.20
N GLY A 938 -51.70 -37.85 -19.92
CA GLY A 938 -50.62 -38.36 -20.76
C GLY A 938 -49.23 -37.87 -20.40
N ILE A 939 -48.26 -38.33 -21.19
CA ILE A 939 -46.85 -37.99 -21.14
C ILE A 939 -46.44 -37.55 -22.55
N GLU A 940 -45.78 -36.40 -22.69
CA GLU A 940 -45.11 -35.97 -23.92
C GLU A 940 -43.61 -35.80 -23.64
N LEU A 941 -42.78 -36.42 -24.49
CA LEU A 941 -41.33 -36.33 -24.47
C LEU A 941 -40.89 -35.60 -25.74
N GLY A 942 -40.27 -34.43 -25.59
CA GLY A 942 -39.57 -33.73 -26.65
C GLY A 942 -38.06 -33.93 -26.53
N TRP A 943 -37.38 -34.21 -27.64
CA TRP A 943 -35.91 -34.19 -27.71
C TRP A 943 -35.45 -33.15 -28.73
N ILE A 944 -34.63 -32.20 -28.27
CA ILE A 944 -34.01 -31.15 -29.07
C ILE A 944 -32.58 -31.64 -29.41
N PRO A 945 -32.25 -31.87 -30.70
CA PRO A 945 -30.90 -32.27 -31.10
C PRO A 945 -29.85 -31.23 -30.65
N PRO A 946 -28.80 -31.58 -29.87
CA PRO A 946 -27.93 -30.58 -29.25
C PRO A 946 -27.21 -29.63 -30.23
N GLU A 947 -26.70 -30.15 -31.35
CA GLU A 947 -25.85 -29.39 -32.29
C GLU A 947 -26.62 -28.41 -33.21
N TRP A 948 -27.92 -28.62 -33.42
CA TRP A 948 -28.69 -27.87 -34.44
C TRP A 948 -30.19 -27.74 -34.14
N GLY A 949 -30.67 -28.39 -33.08
CA GLY A 949 -32.06 -28.35 -32.65
C GLY A 949 -32.44 -27.00 -32.03
N PHE A 950 -31.50 -26.29 -31.42
CA PHE A 950 -31.64 -24.89 -31.03
C PHE A 950 -30.74 -24.03 -31.92
N GLN A 951 -31.32 -23.03 -32.58
CA GLN A 951 -30.59 -22.01 -33.35
C GLN A 951 -31.26 -20.66 -33.11
N ASP A 952 -30.78 -19.90 -32.11
CA ASP A 952 -31.22 -18.52 -31.87
C ASP A 952 -32.76 -18.43 -31.73
N HIS A 953 -33.26 -19.11 -30.69
CA HIS A 953 -34.68 -19.34 -30.37
C HIS A 953 -35.57 -20.02 -31.43
N ARG A 954 -35.02 -20.41 -32.59
CA ARG A 954 -35.66 -21.38 -33.48
C ARG A 954 -35.39 -22.77 -32.94
N ILE A 955 -36.44 -23.56 -32.73
CA ILE A 955 -36.35 -24.85 -32.03
C ILE A 955 -36.93 -25.96 -32.90
N PHE A 956 -36.13 -26.96 -33.24
CA PHE A 956 -36.56 -28.23 -33.82
C PHE A 956 -36.49 -29.33 -32.77
N LYS A 957 -37.56 -30.12 -32.63
CA LYS A 957 -37.58 -31.30 -31.75
C LYS A 957 -38.27 -32.51 -32.37
N LEU A 958 -37.75 -33.69 -32.02
CA LEU A 958 -38.47 -34.95 -32.16
C LEU A 958 -39.42 -35.09 -30.97
N ILE A 959 -40.63 -35.61 -31.18
CA ILE A 959 -41.63 -35.75 -30.12
C ILE A 959 -42.22 -37.15 -30.10
N GLY A 960 -42.35 -37.71 -28.90
CA GLY A 960 -43.20 -38.87 -28.62
C GLY A 960 -44.24 -38.54 -27.56
N ARG A 961 -45.50 -38.87 -27.80
CA ARG A 961 -46.61 -38.72 -26.84
C ARG A 961 -47.25 -40.07 -26.55
N LEU A 962 -47.68 -40.29 -25.32
CA LEU A 962 -48.54 -41.39 -24.90
C LEU A 962 -49.64 -40.82 -24.02
N GLY A 963 -50.89 -41.24 -24.20
CA GLY A 963 -51.96 -40.77 -23.33
C GLY A 963 -53.20 -41.65 -23.34
N TRP A 964 -54.11 -41.29 -22.45
CA TRP A 964 -55.30 -42.06 -22.06
C TRP A 964 -56.33 -41.10 -21.45
N SER A 965 -57.52 -41.61 -21.11
CA SER A 965 -58.58 -40.83 -20.47
C SER A 965 -59.05 -41.49 -19.18
N MET A 966 -59.69 -40.72 -18.30
CA MET A 966 -60.26 -41.21 -17.04
C MET A 966 -61.80 -41.29 -17.09
N GLU A 967 -62.37 -42.30 -16.42
CA GLU A 967 -63.81 -42.35 -16.11
C GLU A 967 -64.18 -41.14 -15.21
N PRO A 968 -65.20 -40.32 -15.56
CA PRO A 968 -65.64 -39.19 -14.74
C PRO A 968 -65.98 -39.56 -13.29
N ASP A 969 -65.78 -38.61 -12.37
CA ASP A 969 -65.88 -38.80 -10.91
C ASP A 969 -64.93 -39.88 -10.34
N SER A 970 -63.87 -40.23 -11.07
CA SER A 970 -62.88 -41.24 -10.65
C SER A 970 -61.46 -40.99 -11.17
N PHE A 971 -60.51 -41.83 -10.74
CA PHE A 971 -59.15 -41.94 -11.29
C PHE A 971 -58.94 -43.25 -12.07
N ARG A 972 -60.03 -43.89 -12.53
CA ARG A 972 -59.94 -45.13 -13.30
C ARG A 972 -59.70 -44.82 -14.77
N VAL A 973 -58.61 -45.36 -15.32
CA VAL A 973 -58.32 -45.28 -16.76
C VAL A 973 -59.39 -46.02 -17.54
N LEU A 974 -59.86 -45.42 -18.64
CA LEU A 974 -60.74 -46.07 -19.60
C LEU A 974 -59.92 -47.09 -20.41
N ASP A 975 -60.27 -48.39 -20.28
CA ASP A 975 -59.50 -49.52 -20.83
C ASP A 975 -59.31 -49.46 -22.37
N ASN A 976 -60.13 -48.67 -23.07
CA ASN A 976 -60.14 -48.46 -24.52
C ASN A 976 -59.64 -47.07 -24.98
N SER A 977 -58.90 -46.35 -24.14
CA SER A 977 -58.50 -44.94 -24.38
C SER A 977 -57.04 -44.67 -24.75
N TRP A 978 -56.19 -45.70 -24.81
CA TRP A 978 -54.77 -45.55 -25.06
C TRP A 978 -54.44 -45.27 -26.54
N GLU A 979 -53.65 -44.23 -26.78
CA GLU A 979 -53.05 -43.93 -28.08
C GLU A 979 -51.67 -43.26 -27.88
N ALA A 980 -50.80 -43.40 -28.89
CA ALA A 980 -49.48 -42.80 -28.90
C ALA A 980 -49.29 -41.92 -30.15
N ALA A 981 -48.37 -40.96 -30.08
CA ALA A 981 -47.94 -40.17 -31.22
C ALA A 981 -46.41 -40.18 -31.35
N LEU A 982 -45.89 -40.15 -32.58
CA LEU A 982 -44.48 -39.88 -32.88
C LEU A 982 -44.40 -38.85 -34.00
N GLY A 983 -43.58 -37.81 -33.85
CA GLY A 983 -43.53 -36.73 -34.83
C GLY A 983 -42.37 -35.77 -34.70
N LEU A 984 -42.43 -34.73 -35.53
CA LEU A 984 -41.49 -33.62 -35.57
C LEU A 984 -42.25 -32.34 -35.22
N ARG A 985 -41.62 -31.42 -34.47
CA ARG A 985 -42.17 -30.08 -34.20
C ARG A 985 -41.08 -29.03 -34.38
N TYR A 986 -41.42 -27.94 -35.05
CA TYR A 986 -40.52 -26.83 -35.34
C TYR A 986 -41.14 -25.48 -34.94
N LYS A 987 -40.37 -24.66 -34.24
CA LYS A 987 -40.68 -23.26 -33.89
C LYS A 987 -39.89 -22.33 -34.82
N PRO A 988 -40.47 -21.83 -35.92
CA PRO A 988 -39.76 -21.03 -36.92
C PRO A 988 -39.52 -19.56 -36.54
N LEU A 989 -40.28 -19.01 -35.58
CA LEU A 989 -40.26 -17.57 -35.27
C LEU A 989 -39.63 -17.34 -33.89
N LYS A 990 -38.63 -16.44 -33.80
CA LYS A 990 -38.05 -16.06 -32.50
C LYS A 990 -39.08 -15.42 -31.54
N PRO A 991 -39.79 -14.34 -31.93
CA PRO A 991 -40.61 -13.56 -30.99
C PRO A 991 -42.00 -14.15 -30.69
N TYR A 992 -42.42 -15.21 -31.40
CA TYR A 992 -43.74 -15.82 -31.24
C TYR A 992 -43.61 -17.32 -30.98
N ASN A 993 -44.34 -17.85 -30.00
CA ASN A 993 -44.37 -19.29 -29.71
C ASN A 993 -45.31 -20.04 -30.68
N LEU A 994 -45.03 -19.92 -31.97
CA LEU A 994 -45.68 -20.67 -33.05
C LEU A 994 -44.93 -21.99 -33.23
N ASN A 995 -45.61 -23.12 -33.02
CA ASN A 995 -45.09 -24.47 -33.22
C ASN A 995 -45.84 -25.15 -34.37
N LEU A 996 -45.10 -25.60 -35.37
CA LEU A 996 -45.60 -26.38 -36.50
C LEU A 996 -45.17 -27.83 -36.33
N GLY A 997 -46.13 -28.76 -36.28
CA GLY A 997 -45.91 -30.19 -36.06
C GLY A 997 -46.39 -31.06 -37.21
N LEU A 998 -45.73 -32.20 -37.40
CA LEU A 998 -46.25 -33.32 -38.18
C LEU A 998 -46.07 -34.60 -37.36
N GLU A 999 -47.18 -35.18 -36.93
CA GLU A 999 -47.25 -36.27 -35.96
C GLU A 999 -48.02 -37.47 -36.56
N ARG A 1000 -47.50 -38.69 -36.38
CA ARG A 1000 -48.20 -39.94 -36.66
C ARG A 1000 -48.87 -40.41 -35.37
N LEU A 1001 -50.19 -40.50 -35.36
CA LEU A 1001 -50.97 -41.12 -34.28
C LEU A 1001 -51.04 -42.63 -34.48
N PHE A 1002 -51.10 -43.36 -33.36
CA PHE A 1002 -51.20 -44.82 -33.30
C PHE A 1002 -52.26 -45.22 -32.26
N SER A 1003 -53.29 -45.94 -32.67
CA SER A 1003 -54.28 -46.52 -31.77
C SER A 1003 -53.67 -47.71 -31.02
N LEU A 1004 -53.63 -47.64 -29.68
CA LEU A 1004 -53.14 -48.75 -28.84
C LEU A 1004 -54.28 -49.57 -28.24
N SER A 1005 -55.49 -49.01 -28.15
CA SER A 1005 -56.69 -49.71 -27.69
C SER A 1005 -57.96 -49.08 -28.25
N GLY A 1006 -58.90 -49.92 -28.70
CA GLY A 1006 -60.32 -49.58 -28.89
C GLY A 1006 -60.63 -48.37 -29.77
N ASP A 1007 -60.86 -47.21 -29.14
CA ASP A 1007 -61.49 -46.03 -29.73
C ASP A 1007 -60.47 -44.99 -30.27
N GLY A 1008 -59.17 -45.21 -29.99
CA GLY A 1008 -58.05 -44.39 -30.48
C GLY A 1008 -57.85 -44.49 -32.00
N GLU A 1009 -57.04 -43.60 -32.57
CA GLU A 1009 -56.98 -43.40 -34.03
C GLU A 1009 -55.59 -43.50 -34.65
N ASP A 1010 -55.50 -44.27 -35.73
CA ASP A 1010 -54.39 -44.18 -36.66
C ASP A 1010 -54.66 -43.04 -37.67
N ASN A 1011 -53.96 -41.91 -37.55
CA ASN A 1011 -53.95 -40.85 -38.55
C ASN A 1011 -52.58 -40.15 -38.64
N TRP A 1012 -52.32 -39.43 -39.74
CA TRP A 1012 -51.28 -38.38 -39.79
C TRP A 1012 -51.92 -37.02 -39.48
N VAL A 1013 -51.33 -36.28 -38.54
CA VAL A 1013 -51.82 -34.96 -38.13
C VAL A 1013 -50.75 -33.92 -38.40
N ALA A 1014 -51.07 -32.92 -39.22
CA ALA A 1014 -50.33 -31.68 -39.30
C ALA A 1014 -50.95 -30.68 -38.32
N ARG A 1015 -50.13 -30.10 -37.44
CA ARG A 1015 -50.58 -29.31 -36.29
C ARG A 1015 -49.93 -27.92 -36.31
N ALA A 1016 -50.71 -26.88 -36.02
CA ALA A 1016 -50.20 -25.53 -35.81
C ALA A 1016 -50.71 -25.02 -34.46
N MET A 1017 -49.80 -24.80 -33.51
CA MET A 1017 -50.08 -24.29 -32.17
C MET A 1017 -49.45 -22.90 -32.00
N LEU A 1018 -50.19 -21.95 -31.47
CA LEU A 1018 -49.72 -20.61 -31.14
C LEU A 1018 -50.05 -20.31 -29.67
N SER A 1019 -49.02 -20.04 -28.86
CA SER A 1019 -49.18 -19.47 -27.52
C SER A 1019 -48.76 -17.99 -27.53
N LEU A 1020 -49.58 -17.12 -26.96
CA LEU A 1020 -49.35 -15.68 -26.80
C LEU A 1020 -49.57 -15.26 -25.34
N PHE A 1021 -48.81 -14.24 -24.92
CA PHE A 1021 -48.83 -13.65 -23.57
C PHE A 1021 -48.41 -14.59 -22.43
N ASP A 1022 -47.87 -15.75 -22.75
CA ASP A 1022 -47.50 -16.84 -21.84
C ASP A 1022 -46.32 -16.50 -20.91
N ASP A 1023 -46.54 -15.57 -19.99
CA ASP A 1023 -45.62 -15.12 -18.93
C ASP A 1023 -45.62 -16.11 -17.74
N SER A 1024 -46.09 -17.34 -17.96
CA SER A 1024 -46.43 -18.33 -16.91
C SER A 1024 -45.19 -18.91 -16.20
N ASP A 1025 -44.06 -18.96 -16.91
CA ASP A 1025 -42.76 -19.40 -16.41
C ASP A 1025 -41.91 -18.25 -15.81
N ARG A 1026 -42.42 -17.00 -15.81
CA ARG A 1026 -41.65 -15.81 -15.36
C ARG A 1026 -42.06 -15.36 -13.94
N VAL A 1027 -41.33 -15.80 -12.92
CA VAL A 1027 -41.38 -15.16 -11.59
C VAL A 1027 -40.78 -13.77 -11.69
N ARG A 1028 -41.52 -12.74 -11.29
CA ARG A 1028 -41.01 -11.37 -11.18
C ARG A 1028 -40.44 -11.16 -9.77
N PRO A 1029 -39.12 -10.95 -9.60
CA PRO A 1029 -38.51 -10.90 -8.26
C PRO A 1029 -39.10 -9.76 -7.40
N ASN A 1030 -39.28 -8.58 -8.00
CA ASN A 1030 -39.66 -7.36 -7.28
C ASN A 1030 -41.18 -7.11 -7.28
N GLU A 1031 -41.99 -7.95 -7.93
CA GLU A 1031 -43.46 -7.81 -7.98
C GLU A 1031 -44.15 -8.90 -7.15
N THR A 1032 -45.08 -8.50 -6.27
CA THR A 1032 -45.94 -9.46 -5.54
C THR A 1032 -47.17 -9.86 -6.36
N PHE A 1033 -47.65 -8.98 -7.24
CA PHE A 1033 -48.82 -9.20 -8.08
C PHE A 1033 -48.57 -8.63 -9.49
N TRP A 1034 -48.90 -9.39 -10.54
CA TRP A 1034 -48.86 -8.91 -11.92
C TRP A 1034 -50.00 -9.46 -12.77
N ASN A 1035 -50.29 -8.80 -13.89
CA ASN A 1035 -51.31 -9.24 -14.83
C ASN A 1035 -50.99 -10.62 -15.41
N TYR A 1036 -51.98 -11.52 -15.42
CA TYR A 1036 -51.89 -12.80 -16.11
C TYR A 1036 -52.86 -12.80 -17.29
N SER A 1037 -52.31 -12.85 -18.50
CA SER A 1037 -53.06 -13.05 -19.74
C SER A 1037 -52.46 -14.27 -20.42
N PHE A 1038 -53.27 -15.13 -21.01
CA PHE A 1038 -52.81 -16.28 -21.78
C PHE A 1038 -53.79 -16.52 -22.92
N LEU A 1039 -53.27 -16.70 -24.13
CA LEU A 1039 -54.06 -17.02 -25.31
C LEU A 1039 -53.38 -18.17 -26.05
N PHE A 1040 -54.05 -19.32 -26.09
CA PHE A 1040 -53.62 -20.49 -26.84
C PHE A 1040 -54.58 -20.73 -28.00
N GLY A 1041 -54.03 -21.05 -29.17
CA GLY A 1041 -54.79 -21.49 -30.33
C GLY A 1041 -54.10 -22.68 -31.00
N GLU A 1042 -54.88 -23.67 -31.41
CA GLU A 1042 -54.40 -24.89 -32.05
C GLU A 1042 -55.29 -25.24 -33.24
N VAL A 1043 -54.66 -25.62 -34.36
CA VAL A 1043 -55.35 -26.13 -35.54
C VAL A 1043 -54.70 -27.45 -35.95
N ASP A 1044 -55.51 -28.51 -35.99
CA ASP A 1044 -55.12 -29.86 -36.41
C ASP A 1044 -55.74 -30.21 -37.76
N ALA A 1045 -54.92 -30.66 -38.69
CA ALA A 1045 -55.35 -31.23 -39.96
C ALA A 1045 -55.02 -32.73 -39.99
N TYR A 1046 -56.08 -33.55 -39.91
CA TYR A 1046 -56.04 -35.01 -40.02
C TYR A 1046 -56.04 -35.37 -41.50
N LEU A 1047 -54.99 -36.03 -41.97
CA LEU A 1047 -54.67 -36.20 -43.39
C LEU A 1047 -55.15 -37.53 -43.99
N GLU A 1048 -55.35 -38.55 -43.16
CA GLU A 1048 -55.92 -39.86 -43.54
C GLU A 1048 -57.44 -39.89 -43.30
N SER A 1049 -58.15 -40.82 -43.94
CA SER A 1049 -59.62 -40.86 -43.93
C SER A 1049 -60.19 -41.29 -42.56
N PRO A 1050 -61.14 -40.56 -41.96
CA PRO A 1050 -61.79 -39.35 -42.46
C PRO A 1050 -60.93 -38.09 -42.31
N SER A 1051 -60.64 -37.41 -43.44
CA SER A 1051 -59.83 -36.19 -43.47
C SER A 1051 -60.64 -35.02 -42.94
N ARG A 1052 -60.10 -34.29 -41.96
CA ARG A 1052 -60.86 -33.29 -41.18
C ARG A 1052 -59.96 -32.28 -40.50
N LEU A 1053 -60.57 -31.15 -40.11
CA LEU A 1053 -59.91 -30.12 -39.32
C LEU A 1053 -60.52 -30.07 -37.91
N ALA A 1054 -59.66 -29.88 -36.91
CA ALA A 1054 -60.06 -29.38 -35.60
C ALA A 1054 -59.44 -28.00 -35.38
N ALA A 1055 -60.16 -27.11 -34.70
CA ALA A 1055 -59.62 -25.88 -34.16
C ALA A 1055 -59.97 -25.79 -32.67
N TYR A 1056 -59.01 -25.41 -31.85
CA TYR A 1056 -59.18 -25.10 -30.42
C TYR A 1056 -58.64 -23.71 -30.11
N VAL A 1057 -59.31 -23.00 -29.22
CA VAL A 1057 -58.84 -21.72 -28.69
C VAL A 1057 -59.19 -21.62 -27.21
N GLU A 1058 -58.24 -21.15 -26.40
CA GLU A 1058 -58.44 -20.86 -24.98
C GLU A 1058 -57.85 -19.48 -24.65
N GLY A 1059 -58.67 -18.63 -24.02
CA GLY A 1059 -58.25 -17.38 -23.41
C GLY A 1059 -58.38 -17.46 -21.90
N ARG A 1060 -57.32 -17.10 -21.18
CA ARG A 1060 -57.33 -16.90 -19.71
C ARG A 1060 -56.93 -15.47 -19.37
N GLN A 1061 -57.62 -14.88 -18.40
CA GLN A 1061 -57.34 -13.53 -17.92
C GLN A 1061 -57.50 -13.46 -16.40
N GLY A 1062 -56.48 -13.01 -15.70
CA GLY A 1062 -56.43 -12.96 -14.23
C GLY A 1062 -55.22 -12.16 -13.74
N PHE A 1063 -54.69 -12.55 -12.59
CA PHE A 1063 -53.44 -12.03 -12.07
C PHE A 1063 -52.62 -13.15 -11.42
N ASN A 1064 -51.31 -13.04 -11.52
CA ASN A 1064 -50.38 -13.87 -10.77
C ASN A 1064 -50.15 -13.24 -9.39
N TRP A 1065 -50.09 -14.06 -8.35
CA TRP A 1065 -49.70 -13.68 -7.00
C TRP A 1065 -48.48 -14.51 -6.59
N LYS A 1066 -47.34 -13.86 -6.36
CA LYS A 1066 -46.14 -14.48 -5.81
C LYS A 1066 -46.35 -14.69 -4.31
N VAL A 1067 -46.61 -15.93 -3.92
CA VAL A 1067 -46.76 -16.34 -2.51
C VAL A 1067 -45.39 -16.54 -1.88
N ARG A 1068 -44.43 -17.04 -2.67
CA ARG A 1068 -42.99 -17.22 -2.39
C ARG A 1068 -42.25 -17.13 -3.73
N ASP A 1069 -40.93 -16.94 -3.73
CA ASP A 1069 -40.16 -16.81 -4.98
C ASP A 1069 -40.26 -18.03 -5.92
N ASN A 1070 -40.62 -19.18 -5.38
CA ASN A 1070 -40.85 -20.42 -6.13
C ASN A 1070 -42.32 -20.88 -6.16
N LEU A 1071 -43.29 -20.06 -5.71
CA LEU A 1071 -44.70 -20.43 -5.62
C LEU A 1071 -45.62 -19.30 -6.10
N ILE A 1072 -46.29 -19.53 -7.22
CA ILE A 1072 -47.27 -18.60 -7.83
C ILE A 1072 -48.68 -19.16 -7.65
N LEU A 1073 -49.61 -18.32 -7.23
CA LEU A 1073 -51.05 -18.60 -7.24
C LEU A 1073 -51.73 -17.67 -8.25
N THR A 1074 -52.53 -18.22 -9.16
CA THR A 1074 -53.11 -17.48 -10.29
C THR A 1074 -54.61 -17.75 -10.37
N PRO A 1075 -55.48 -16.91 -9.77
CA PRO A 1075 -56.90 -16.89 -10.08
C PRO A 1075 -57.16 -16.21 -11.44
N PHE A 1076 -58.01 -16.82 -12.27
CA PHE A 1076 -58.34 -16.30 -13.60
C PHE A 1076 -59.78 -16.61 -14.03
N LEU A 1077 -60.28 -15.83 -14.98
CA LEU A 1077 -61.40 -16.17 -15.85
C LEU A 1077 -60.86 -16.97 -17.04
N VAL A 1078 -61.59 -17.99 -17.47
CA VAL A 1078 -61.28 -18.80 -18.67
C VAL A 1078 -62.47 -18.83 -19.61
N ALA A 1079 -62.20 -18.79 -20.91
CA ALA A 1079 -63.16 -19.10 -21.96
C ALA A 1079 -62.45 -19.86 -23.07
N ASP A 1080 -63.04 -20.97 -23.52
CA ASP A 1080 -62.47 -21.82 -24.55
C ASP A 1080 -63.52 -22.47 -25.43
N ALA A 1081 -63.11 -22.80 -26.65
CA ALA A 1081 -63.97 -23.41 -27.64
C ALA A 1081 -63.19 -24.41 -28.50
N LYS A 1082 -63.84 -25.53 -28.80
CA LYS A 1082 -63.38 -26.50 -29.79
C LYS A 1082 -64.39 -26.61 -30.93
N TRP A 1083 -63.89 -26.69 -32.16
CA TRP A 1083 -64.66 -26.87 -33.36
C TRP A 1083 -64.06 -27.96 -34.24
N TRP A 1084 -64.92 -28.77 -34.85
CA TRP A 1084 -64.57 -29.78 -35.86
C TRP A 1084 -65.26 -29.47 -37.20
N SER A 1085 -64.56 -29.66 -38.32
CA SER A 1085 -65.12 -29.45 -39.66
C SER A 1085 -66.13 -30.53 -40.06
N GLU A 1086 -65.83 -31.77 -39.70
CA GLU A 1086 -66.67 -32.95 -39.88
C GLU A 1086 -66.53 -33.81 -38.61
N SER A 1087 -67.65 -34.23 -38.03
CA SER A 1087 -67.70 -34.92 -36.73
C SER A 1087 -68.04 -36.40 -36.91
N ARG A 1088 -67.22 -37.31 -36.38
CA ARG A 1088 -67.66 -38.66 -36.02
C ARG A 1088 -68.57 -38.59 -34.80
N ALA A 1089 -69.17 -39.73 -34.45
CA ALA A 1089 -70.01 -39.90 -33.28
C ALA A 1089 -69.34 -39.50 -31.94
N ASP A 1090 -68.01 -39.46 -31.91
CA ASP A 1090 -67.17 -39.19 -30.75
C ASP A 1090 -66.37 -37.88 -30.85
N ASP A 1091 -66.46 -37.14 -31.96
CA ASP A 1091 -65.89 -35.80 -32.03
C ASP A 1091 -66.93 -34.78 -31.55
N VAL A 1092 -66.51 -33.92 -30.62
CA VAL A 1092 -67.37 -32.98 -29.92
C VAL A 1092 -66.87 -31.56 -30.17
N SER A 1093 -67.71 -30.71 -30.75
CA SER A 1093 -67.49 -29.25 -30.73
C SER A 1093 -68.16 -28.67 -29.49
N PHE A 1094 -67.53 -27.71 -28.82
CA PHE A 1094 -68.06 -27.08 -27.62
C PHE A 1094 -67.60 -25.64 -27.48
N TYR A 1095 -68.32 -24.87 -26.67
CA TYR A 1095 -67.83 -23.61 -26.13
C TYR A 1095 -68.19 -23.55 -24.64
N GLU A 1096 -67.23 -23.14 -23.82
CA GLU A 1096 -67.37 -23.10 -22.37
C GLU A 1096 -66.60 -21.90 -21.78
N GLY A 1097 -66.95 -21.54 -20.56
CA GLY A 1097 -66.24 -20.51 -19.81
C GLY A 1097 -66.56 -20.58 -18.33
N GLY A 1098 -65.71 -19.95 -17.52
CA GLY A 1098 -65.85 -20.01 -16.08
C GLY A 1098 -64.65 -19.46 -15.33
N LEU A 1099 -64.40 -20.04 -14.16
CA LEU A 1099 -63.41 -19.59 -13.20
C LEU A 1099 -62.33 -20.66 -13.03
N GLY A 1100 -61.09 -20.21 -12.91
CA GLY A 1100 -59.94 -21.07 -12.68
C GLY A 1100 -59.01 -20.56 -11.58
N LEU A 1101 -58.23 -21.50 -11.05
CA LEU A 1101 -57.17 -21.28 -10.08
C LEU A 1101 -56.01 -22.21 -10.43
N SER A 1102 -54.88 -21.63 -10.80
CA SER A 1102 -53.61 -22.35 -10.96
C SER A 1102 -52.75 -22.14 -9.72
N THR A 1103 -52.10 -23.20 -9.25
CA THR A 1103 -51.05 -23.15 -8.23
C THR A 1103 -49.79 -23.77 -8.82
N ARG A 1104 -48.77 -22.97 -9.12
CA ARG A 1104 -47.52 -23.44 -9.75
C ARG A 1104 -46.34 -23.31 -8.79
N TYR A 1105 -45.65 -24.42 -8.57
CA TYR A 1105 -44.39 -24.52 -7.87
C TYR A 1105 -43.26 -24.69 -8.89
N LEU A 1106 -42.21 -23.87 -8.76
CA LEU A 1106 -41.03 -23.86 -9.64
C LEU A 1106 -39.82 -24.37 -8.86
N TYR A 1107 -38.94 -25.11 -9.51
CA TYR A 1107 -37.75 -25.67 -8.86
C TYR A 1107 -36.66 -25.99 -9.88
N ASP A 1108 -35.53 -26.51 -9.40
CA ASP A 1108 -34.33 -26.77 -10.23
C ASP A 1108 -33.71 -25.45 -10.77
N GLU A 1109 -33.70 -24.43 -9.92
CA GLU A 1109 -32.95 -23.19 -10.11
C GLU A 1109 -31.51 -23.38 -9.60
N ASP A 1110 -30.54 -22.91 -10.37
CA ASP A 1110 -29.12 -22.89 -9.99
C ASP A 1110 -28.50 -21.50 -10.30
N LYS A 1111 -27.24 -21.27 -9.92
CA LYS A 1111 -26.55 -19.98 -10.14
C LYS A 1111 -26.70 -19.45 -11.58
N TYR A 1112 -26.69 -20.35 -12.56
CA TYR A 1112 -26.58 -20.01 -13.98
C TYR A 1112 -27.89 -20.16 -14.76
N ALA A 1113 -28.90 -20.86 -14.23
CA ALA A 1113 -30.17 -21.08 -14.91
C ALA A 1113 -31.39 -20.73 -14.04
N LEU A 1114 -32.38 -20.08 -14.66
CA LEU A 1114 -33.72 -19.95 -14.09
C LEU A 1114 -34.39 -21.32 -13.88
N PRO A 1115 -35.40 -21.45 -12.99
CA PRO A 1115 -36.07 -22.72 -12.71
C PRO A 1115 -36.45 -23.47 -13.99
N ARG A 1116 -35.90 -24.67 -14.19
CA ARG A 1116 -36.19 -25.50 -15.37
C ARG A 1116 -37.48 -26.28 -15.22
N LYS A 1117 -37.82 -26.68 -13.99
CA LYS A 1117 -38.85 -27.67 -13.68
C LYS A 1117 -40.03 -27.02 -12.97
N SER A 1118 -41.24 -27.54 -13.20
CA SER A 1118 -42.45 -27.03 -12.59
C SER A 1118 -43.46 -28.12 -12.23
N VAL A 1119 -44.25 -27.87 -11.19
CA VAL A 1119 -45.46 -28.63 -10.87
C VAL A 1119 -46.61 -27.64 -10.75
N GLU A 1120 -47.68 -27.86 -11.50
CA GLU A 1120 -48.87 -27.02 -11.52
C GLU A 1120 -50.12 -27.83 -11.19
N LEU A 1121 -50.90 -27.36 -10.21
CA LEU A 1121 -52.28 -27.78 -10.01
C LEU A 1121 -53.21 -26.73 -10.63
N LEU A 1122 -53.76 -27.06 -11.80
CA LEU A 1122 -54.69 -26.26 -12.57
C LEU A 1122 -56.12 -26.72 -12.28
N MET A 1123 -56.91 -25.91 -11.59
CA MET A 1123 -58.33 -26.19 -11.33
C MET A 1123 -59.21 -25.23 -12.13
N THR A 1124 -60.22 -25.73 -12.84
CA THR A 1124 -61.23 -24.90 -13.50
C THR A 1124 -62.63 -25.44 -13.25
N TYR A 1125 -63.59 -24.54 -13.02
CA TYR A 1125 -65.01 -24.85 -13.05
C TYR A 1125 -65.62 -24.11 -14.23
N LYS A 1126 -66.19 -24.86 -15.18
CA LYS A 1126 -66.63 -24.34 -16.47
C LYS A 1126 -68.09 -24.68 -16.73
N VAL A 1127 -68.79 -23.75 -17.35
CA VAL A 1127 -70.17 -23.88 -17.81
C VAL A 1127 -70.22 -23.57 -19.31
N GLY A 1128 -70.95 -24.37 -20.09
CA GLY A 1128 -70.89 -24.30 -21.55
C GLY A 1128 -71.93 -25.16 -22.25
N ARG A 1129 -71.77 -25.31 -23.57
CA ARG A 1129 -72.57 -26.23 -24.38
C ARG A 1129 -71.77 -26.95 -25.45
N ILE A 1130 -72.23 -28.17 -25.76
CA ILE A 1130 -71.84 -28.95 -26.94
C ILE A 1130 -72.67 -28.54 -28.15
N PHE A 1131 -72.06 -28.56 -29.33
CA PHE A 1131 -72.71 -28.37 -30.63
C PHE A 1131 -72.04 -29.23 -31.70
N ASN A 1132 -72.61 -29.25 -32.92
CA ASN A 1132 -72.02 -29.88 -34.11
C ASN A 1132 -71.56 -31.35 -33.92
N THR A 1133 -72.44 -32.22 -33.41
CA THR A 1133 -72.21 -33.67 -33.33
C THR A 1133 -73.53 -34.44 -33.45
N ASP A 1134 -73.48 -35.64 -34.04
CA ASP A 1134 -74.66 -36.40 -34.48
C ASP A 1134 -75.39 -37.18 -33.36
N ASN A 1135 -74.82 -37.24 -32.15
CA ASN A 1135 -75.22 -38.23 -31.13
C ASN A 1135 -75.41 -37.65 -29.71
N ILE A 1136 -75.94 -36.43 -29.59
CA ILE A 1136 -76.11 -35.71 -28.31
C ILE A 1136 -77.17 -36.37 -27.40
N LYS A 1137 -76.80 -36.65 -26.14
CA LYS A 1137 -77.69 -37.07 -25.03
C LYS A 1137 -77.84 -36.02 -23.92
N ASP A 1138 -76.79 -35.27 -23.66
CA ASP A 1138 -76.78 -34.07 -22.81
C ASP A 1138 -75.90 -33.01 -23.52
N ASP A 1139 -76.47 -31.84 -23.79
CA ASP A 1139 -75.79 -30.72 -24.48
C ASP A 1139 -75.12 -29.75 -23.49
N GLN A 1140 -75.36 -29.92 -22.19
CA GLN A 1140 -74.88 -29.01 -21.15
C GLN A 1140 -73.52 -29.41 -20.62
N ILE A 1141 -72.70 -28.39 -20.39
CA ILE A 1141 -71.46 -28.50 -19.63
C ILE A 1141 -71.66 -27.74 -18.31
N ASP A 1142 -71.43 -28.45 -17.21
CA ASP A 1142 -71.44 -27.98 -15.82
C ASP A 1142 -70.48 -28.91 -15.05
N ALA A 1143 -69.18 -28.62 -15.14
CA ALA A 1143 -68.12 -29.54 -14.73
C ALA A 1143 -66.95 -28.85 -14.04
N PHE A 1144 -66.34 -29.59 -13.13
CA PHE A 1144 -65.07 -29.26 -12.49
C PHE A 1144 -63.95 -30.12 -13.06
N PHE A 1145 -62.83 -29.47 -13.38
CA PHE A 1145 -61.62 -30.07 -13.92
C PHE A 1145 -60.47 -29.74 -12.98
N ALA A 1146 -59.67 -30.74 -12.62
CA ALA A 1146 -58.43 -30.57 -11.87
C ALA A 1146 -57.31 -31.32 -12.58
N THR A 1147 -56.41 -30.57 -13.22
CA THR A 1147 -55.25 -31.10 -13.93
C THR A 1147 -53.99 -30.86 -13.10
N LEU A 1148 -53.28 -31.93 -12.80
CA LEU A 1148 -51.95 -31.88 -12.23
C LEU A 1148 -50.95 -32.03 -13.38
N LEU A 1149 -50.17 -30.99 -13.64
CA LEU A 1149 -49.17 -30.90 -14.70
C LEU A 1149 -47.77 -30.87 -14.09
N PHE A 1150 -46.86 -31.67 -14.62
CA PHE A 1150 -45.44 -31.64 -14.33
C PHE A 1150 -44.68 -31.33 -15.61
N ARG A 1151 -43.73 -30.41 -15.54
CA ARG A 1151 -42.75 -30.15 -16.61
C ARG A 1151 -41.34 -30.38 -16.06
N PHE A 1152 -40.52 -31.14 -16.76
CA PHE A 1152 -39.17 -31.56 -16.36
C PHE A 1152 -38.12 -31.18 -17.40
#